data_AF-A0A833A545-F1
#
_entry.id   AF-A0A833A545-F1
#
_cell.length_a   1.000
_cell.length_b   1.000
_cell.length_c   1.000
_cell.angle_alpha   90.00
_cell.angle_beta   90.00
_cell.angle_gamma   90.00
#
_symmetry.space_group_name_H-M   'P 1'
#
loop_
_entity.id
_entity.type
_entity.pdbx_description
1 polymer ?
#
loop_
_entity_poly.entity_id
_entity_poly.type
_entity_poly.pdbx_seq_one_letter_code
_entity_poly.pdbx_strand_id
1 'polypeptide(L)'
;MEFETVLEISPIRVEVGSTRIRFCSKTLRLRRFQEEVVEVFRESIRGRKERSGFLLSLEAPTGAGKTLTLLAPLIAAVLEGMSPGHGSIGVYPSRELAWDQFESIASLLERLGCREEKLEGIGGSEYVRVYNVCLGDKSVKRKLTLAYVTSESIEKLLDVYGGTSKREALEKLANLLVFGRFLGEPSIVFTVPEYPYLLLEAAYRDFHSAGYWISEVARCFSKALSENGFSRDSFIECIWGSEALRRSDAREYLKLYTSLVGDTIFFDEFHAYDSLSLPAFQALAVAALVEHRGKARIVVSSATPQDKNIELVRKIAEKLGYKIYTVRAKWSSNGGQGDVIRRSTRLVIHYYVPTRSGAAAYYEAQRKVVDEAPRIVKDLLEKARKVVVFVDRVSNVYAVAEKLYTELGLKSACITSYRKLKVADYCSEKSMRDPETRVVVGNEAISYGIDVPELDAGIIYARDAYTFIQRLGRIGRGAEGPEPVEVHVFLPLYAVNVFGFAEKRVDYREFCSLAEKAFPQPTEARAGLLIETFRLIVPIAAYAANAVLRSIDMVKSADVKTAIQLEVLEDVVRLLGDKAVKLVRMWTHAINLTPEGYYHATSIRAAASVNVCIGSTGECGLASLAVTGRNFQVLGIQNGRMVVEVSKRPTRLVISVKETESKSFKKNILEVLDGLLVPLRLFVELVEKNFTMVSLGQDVGGRITPWGYLDKLLELGLGNIPTIVRVARDRDDERYFEYIASVGEALPIVLVNMYNEVIETIGLLWLL
;
A
#
# COMPACT_ATOMS: atom_id res chain seq x y z
N MET A 1 13.61 12.00 33.55
CA MET A 1 14.25 10.73 33.93
C MET A 1 13.83 9.71 32.89
N GLU A 2 14.81 9.22 32.13
CA GLU A 2 14.60 8.11 31.21
C GLU A 2 14.98 6.84 31.94
N PHE A 3 14.10 5.87 31.87
CA PHE A 3 14.26 4.59 32.51
C PHE A 3 14.16 3.51 31.42
N GLU A 4 14.83 2.39 31.64
CA GLU A 4 14.90 1.29 30.69
C GLU A 4 14.31 0.02 31.31
N THR A 5 13.69 -0.80 30.48
CA THR A 5 13.35 -2.20 30.80
C THR A 5 13.72 -3.07 29.61
N VAL A 6 14.05 -4.33 29.85
CA VAL A 6 14.51 -5.27 28.82
C VAL A 6 13.50 -6.40 28.67
N LEU A 7 13.16 -6.72 27.42
CA LEU A 7 12.33 -7.84 27.05
C LEU A 7 13.11 -8.78 26.14
N GLU A 8 13.26 -10.04 26.53
CA GLU A 8 13.87 -11.04 25.65
C GLU A 8 12.80 -11.74 24.82
N ILE A 9 12.92 -11.63 23.50
CA ILE A 9 12.03 -12.27 22.53
C ILE A 9 12.74 -13.51 21.98
N SER A 10 12.10 -14.65 22.13
CA SER A 10 12.64 -15.92 21.66
C SER A 10 12.76 -15.98 20.12
N PRO A 11 13.68 -16.79 19.55
CA PRO A 11 13.84 -16.90 18.10
C PRO A 11 12.57 -17.45 17.43
N ILE A 12 12.53 -17.39 16.10
CA ILE A 12 11.45 -17.99 15.30
C ILE A 12 12.05 -19.04 14.38
N ARG A 13 11.56 -20.27 14.52
CA ARG A 13 11.84 -21.39 13.62
C ARG A 13 10.59 -21.80 12.87
N VAL A 14 10.68 -22.00 11.57
CA VAL A 14 9.59 -22.52 10.74
C VAL A 14 9.83 -23.99 10.41
N GLU A 15 8.78 -24.79 10.47
CA GLU A 15 8.83 -26.21 10.15
C GLU A 15 9.31 -26.45 8.70
N VAL A 16 10.31 -27.31 8.55
CA VAL A 16 10.85 -27.68 7.24
C VAL A 16 10.02 -28.81 6.65
N GLY A 17 9.72 -28.71 5.37
CA GLY A 17 8.99 -29.75 4.66
C GLY A 17 9.90 -30.88 4.13
N SER A 18 9.27 -31.84 3.44
CA SER A 18 9.91 -33.02 2.85
C SER A 18 10.22 -32.92 1.35
N THR A 19 9.48 -32.09 0.62
CA THR A 19 9.59 -31.83 -0.81
C THR A 19 10.87 -31.08 -1.13
N ARG A 20 11.63 -31.67 -2.05
CA ARG A 20 12.85 -31.12 -2.62
C ARG A 20 12.66 -30.99 -4.12
N ILE A 21 12.98 -29.83 -4.66
CA ILE A 21 12.82 -29.53 -6.08
C ILE A 21 14.16 -29.11 -6.63
N ARG A 22 14.63 -29.83 -7.64
CA ARG A 22 15.82 -29.44 -8.38
C ARG A 22 15.47 -28.29 -9.33
N PHE A 23 16.14 -27.16 -9.14
CA PHE A 23 16.15 -26.03 -10.06
C PHE A 23 17.55 -25.95 -10.66
N CYS A 24 17.67 -26.16 -11.98
CA CYS A 24 18.95 -26.10 -12.68
C CYS A 24 20.06 -26.89 -11.96
N SER A 25 21.05 -26.20 -11.39
CA SER A 25 22.19 -26.81 -10.70
C SER A 25 21.98 -27.02 -9.20
N LYS A 26 20.92 -26.50 -8.60
CA LYS A 26 20.70 -26.53 -7.14
C LYS A 26 19.38 -27.19 -6.75
N THR A 27 19.28 -27.61 -5.50
CA THR A 27 18.05 -28.17 -4.93
C THR A 27 17.47 -27.20 -3.91
N LEU A 28 16.21 -26.86 -4.08
CA LEU A 28 15.42 -26.07 -3.15
C LEU A 28 14.58 -27.02 -2.29
N ARG A 29 14.71 -26.91 -0.96
CA ARG A 29 13.84 -27.60 -0.02
C ARG A 29 12.73 -26.64 0.40
N LEU A 30 11.48 -27.09 0.29
CA LEU A 30 10.34 -26.28 0.70
C LEU A 30 10.14 -26.36 2.22
N ARG A 31 9.63 -25.28 2.79
CA ARG A 31 9.09 -25.27 4.16
C ARG A 31 7.71 -25.91 4.16
N ARG A 32 7.26 -26.42 5.31
CA ARG A 32 6.04 -27.22 5.38
C ARG A 32 4.82 -26.49 4.83
N PHE A 33 4.64 -25.22 5.18
CA PHE A 33 3.52 -24.41 4.67
C PHE A 33 3.62 -24.14 3.16
N GLN A 34 4.84 -24.05 2.61
CA GLN A 34 5.04 -23.86 1.17
C GLN A 34 4.64 -25.13 0.40
N GLU A 35 4.92 -26.30 0.98
CA GLU A 35 4.45 -27.59 0.45
C GLU A 35 2.94 -27.72 0.46
N GLU A 36 2.30 -27.28 1.55
CA GLU A 36 0.85 -27.27 1.67
C GLU A 36 0.22 -26.36 0.59
N VAL A 37 0.78 -25.18 0.36
CA VAL A 37 0.35 -24.32 -0.76
C VAL A 37 0.53 -25.03 -2.11
N VAL A 38 1.70 -25.65 -2.35
CA VAL A 38 1.94 -26.42 -3.58
C VAL A 38 0.93 -27.55 -3.73
N GLU A 39 0.58 -28.28 -2.67
CA GLU A 39 -0.40 -29.37 -2.75
C GLU A 39 -1.81 -28.84 -3.06
N VAL A 40 -2.23 -27.69 -2.51
CA VAL A 40 -3.50 -27.06 -2.91
C VAL A 40 -3.53 -26.76 -4.41
N PHE A 41 -2.43 -26.24 -4.97
CA PHE A 41 -2.32 -26.05 -6.41
C PHE A 41 -2.36 -27.38 -7.18
N ARG A 42 -1.70 -28.43 -6.68
CA ARG A 42 -1.73 -29.78 -7.30
C ARG A 42 -3.14 -30.36 -7.29
N GLU A 43 -3.88 -30.26 -6.18
CA GLU A 43 -5.29 -30.67 -6.10
C GLU A 43 -6.16 -29.95 -7.12
N SER A 44 -5.98 -28.62 -7.25
CA SER A 44 -6.66 -27.80 -8.26
C SER A 44 -6.31 -28.28 -9.68
N ILE A 45 -5.05 -28.56 -9.97
CA ILE A 45 -4.58 -29.00 -11.30
C ILE A 45 -5.10 -30.40 -11.64
N ARG A 46 -5.07 -31.35 -10.68
CA ARG A 46 -5.61 -32.72 -10.84
C ARG A 46 -7.11 -32.73 -11.03
N GLY A 47 -7.82 -31.82 -10.36
CA GLY A 47 -9.27 -31.66 -10.48
C GLY A 47 -9.67 -31.12 -11.85
N ARG A 48 -9.65 -31.96 -12.89
CA ARG A 48 -10.03 -31.64 -14.29
C ARG A 48 -11.48 -31.15 -14.51
N LYS A 49 -12.23 -30.78 -13.47
CA LYS A 49 -13.61 -30.29 -13.55
C LYS A 49 -13.64 -28.77 -13.77
N GLU A 50 -14.76 -28.27 -14.28
CA GLU A 50 -15.01 -26.84 -14.56
C GLU A 50 -14.92 -25.89 -13.33
N ARG A 51 -14.69 -26.41 -12.11
CA ARG A 51 -14.56 -25.65 -10.85
C ARG A 51 -13.36 -26.10 -10.01
N SER A 52 -12.14 -25.77 -10.45
CA SER A 52 -10.88 -26.08 -9.74
C SER A 52 -10.25 -24.89 -9.01
N GLY A 53 -10.86 -23.71 -9.12
CA GLY A 53 -10.44 -22.49 -8.48
C GLY A 53 -10.62 -22.53 -6.96
N PHE A 54 -9.90 -21.64 -6.28
CA PHE A 54 -9.92 -21.52 -4.83
C PHE A 54 -9.59 -20.11 -4.36
N LEU A 55 -9.97 -19.84 -3.11
CA LEU A 55 -9.45 -18.76 -2.29
C LEU A 55 -8.60 -19.38 -1.17
N LEU A 56 -7.31 -19.02 -1.12
CA LEU A 56 -6.38 -19.49 -0.10
C LEU A 56 -5.93 -18.30 0.76
N SER A 57 -6.12 -18.41 2.07
CA SER A 57 -5.50 -17.51 3.04
C SER A 57 -4.22 -18.15 3.56
N LEU A 58 -3.08 -17.49 3.33
CA LEU A 58 -1.77 -17.90 3.80
C LEU A 58 -1.32 -17.00 4.94
N GLU A 59 -1.15 -17.58 6.13
CA GLU A 59 -0.60 -16.90 7.30
C GLU A 59 0.80 -17.44 7.60
N ALA A 60 1.83 -16.59 7.47
CA ALA A 60 3.18 -16.97 7.86
C ALA A 60 4.01 -15.76 8.34
N PRO A 61 4.89 -15.94 9.35
CA PRO A 61 5.66 -14.84 9.91
C PRO A 61 6.56 -14.16 8.85
N THR A 62 6.85 -12.89 9.08
CA THR A 62 7.77 -12.12 8.23
C THR A 62 9.13 -12.81 8.15
N GLY A 63 9.70 -12.91 6.94
CA GLY A 63 10.95 -13.66 6.69
C GLY A 63 10.77 -15.17 6.47
N ALA A 64 9.56 -15.73 6.66
CA ALA A 64 9.28 -17.15 6.42
C ALA A 64 9.33 -17.58 4.94
N GLY A 65 9.62 -16.67 4.00
CA GLY A 65 9.69 -16.97 2.57
C GLY A 65 8.31 -17.12 1.92
N LYS A 66 7.35 -16.24 2.27
CA LYS A 66 6.02 -16.20 1.64
C LYS A 66 6.10 -15.94 0.15
N THR A 67 6.99 -15.05 -0.28
CA THR A 67 7.24 -14.71 -1.70
C THR A 67 7.52 -15.94 -2.56
N LEU A 68 8.17 -16.98 -2.01
CA LEU A 68 8.46 -18.21 -2.77
C LEU A 68 7.18 -18.91 -3.26
N THR A 69 6.05 -18.70 -2.59
CA THR A 69 4.76 -19.28 -2.98
C THR A 69 4.24 -18.76 -4.33
N LEU A 70 4.77 -17.65 -4.85
CA LEU A 70 4.51 -17.22 -6.24
C LEU A 70 4.97 -18.27 -7.27
N LEU A 71 5.95 -19.11 -6.93
CA LEU A 71 6.40 -20.21 -7.78
C LEU A 71 5.56 -21.49 -7.60
N ALA A 72 4.61 -21.52 -6.66
CA ALA A 72 3.79 -22.70 -6.39
C ALA A 72 3.01 -23.21 -7.62
N PRO A 73 2.42 -22.36 -8.49
CA PRO A 73 1.73 -22.84 -9.70
C PRO A 73 2.69 -23.57 -10.64
N LEU A 74 3.89 -23.01 -10.85
CA LEU A 74 4.94 -23.59 -11.69
C LEU A 74 5.42 -24.93 -11.13
N ILE A 75 5.73 -24.96 -9.83
CA ILE A 75 6.17 -26.15 -9.12
C ILE A 75 5.11 -27.25 -9.21
N ALA A 76 3.86 -26.92 -8.88
CA ALA A 76 2.75 -27.87 -8.89
C ALA A 76 2.53 -28.48 -10.28
N ALA A 77 2.54 -27.65 -11.32
CA ALA A 77 2.38 -28.14 -12.69
C ALA A 77 3.51 -29.08 -13.12
N VAL A 78 4.77 -28.76 -12.78
CA VAL A 78 5.89 -29.66 -13.09
C VAL A 78 5.78 -30.98 -12.34
N LEU A 79 5.40 -30.96 -11.06
CA LEU A 79 5.21 -32.19 -10.27
C LEU A 79 4.07 -33.05 -10.81
N GLU A 80 3.05 -32.46 -11.44
CA GLU A 80 1.96 -33.16 -12.12
C GLU A 80 2.26 -33.49 -13.60
N GLY A 81 3.44 -33.13 -14.12
CA GLY A 81 3.81 -33.36 -15.52
C GLY A 81 2.98 -32.54 -16.52
N MET A 82 2.42 -31.41 -16.10
CA MET A 82 1.57 -30.52 -16.89
C MET A 82 2.31 -29.24 -17.29
N SER A 83 1.79 -28.56 -18.32
CA SER A 83 2.25 -27.21 -18.63
C SER A 83 1.75 -26.24 -17.55
N PRO A 84 2.60 -25.32 -17.05
CA PRO A 84 2.31 -24.43 -15.91
C PRO A 84 1.21 -23.37 -16.11
N GLY A 85 0.35 -23.49 -17.13
CA GLY A 85 -0.80 -22.62 -17.32
C GLY A 85 -0.41 -21.15 -17.57
N HIS A 86 -1.33 -20.23 -17.27
CA HIS A 86 -1.26 -18.81 -17.65
C HIS A 86 -0.28 -17.97 -16.79
N GLY A 87 0.52 -18.57 -15.90
CA GLY A 87 1.38 -17.82 -14.98
C GLY A 87 0.64 -17.26 -13.77
N SER A 88 1.26 -16.30 -13.05
CA SER A 88 0.72 -15.67 -11.85
C SER A 88 0.93 -14.17 -11.84
N ILE A 89 0.11 -13.44 -11.09
CA ILE A 89 0.34 -12.04 -10.77
C ILE A 89 0.53 -11.86 -9.27
N GLY A 90 1.58 -11.14 -8.87
CA GLY A 90 1.80 -10.62 -7.53
C GLY A 90 1.35 -9.16 -7.48
N VAL A 91 0.34 -8.89 -6.65
CA VAL A 91 -0.20 -7.56 -6.37
C VAL A 91 0.29 -7.15 -4.98
N TYR A 92 0.88 -5.96 -4.90
CA TYR A 92 1.50 -5.43 -3.67
C TYR A 92 0.97 -4.02 -3.35
N PRO A 93 0.91 -3.61 -2.07
CA PRO A 93 0.37 -2.31 -1.67
C PRO A 93 1.17 -1.10 -2.20
N SER A 94 2.46 -1.28 -2.53
CA SER A 94 3.32 -0.20 -3.04
C SER A 94 4.21 -0.65 -4.19
N ARG A 95 4.67 0.33 -5.00
CA ARG A 95 5.53 0.10 -6.16
C ARG A 95 6.91 -0.39 -5.75
N GLU A 96 7.44 0.18 -4.67
CA GLU A 96 8.74 -0.16 -4.11
C GLU A 96 8.74 -1.62 -3.62
N LEU A 97 7.67 -2.06 -2.99
CA LEU A 97 7.51 -3.45 -2.56
C LEU A 97 7.38 -4.37 -3.77
N ALA A 98 6.56 -4.02 -4.76
CA ALA A 98 6.44 -4.80 -6.00
C ALA A 98 7.79 -4.97 -6.72
N TRP A 99 8.59 -3.91 -6.80
CA TRP A 99 9.94 -3.94 -7.37
C TRP A 99 10.89 -4.83 -6.56
N ASP A 100 10.86 -4.71 -5.24
CA ASP A 100 11.72 -5.53 -4.38
C ASP A 100 11.35 -7.02 -4.45
N GLN A 101 10.07 -7.36 -4.56
CA GLN A 101 9.66 -8.75 -4.76
C GLN A 101 10.04 -9.28 -6.15
N PHE A 102 9.99 -8.44 -7.18
CA PHE A 102 10.52 -8.75 -8.51
C PHE A 102 12.02 -9.08 -8.45
N GLU A 103 12.83 -8.21 -7.83
CA GLU A 103 14.27 -8.44 -7.63
C GLU A 103 14.56 -9.67 -6.76
N SER A 104 13.76 -9.90 -5.72
CA SER A 104 13.91 -11.05 -4.83
C SER A 104 13.71 -12.38 -5.56
N ILE A 105 12.71 -12.46 -6.44
CA ILE A 105 12.48 -13.65 -7.28
C ILE A 105 13.58 -13.79 -8.33
N ALA A 106 13.98 -12.71 -9.00
CA ALA A 106 15.09 -12.70 -9.96
C ALA A 106 16.39 -13.24 -9.33
N SER A 107 16.79 -12.67 -8.19
CA SER A 107 17.98 -13.09 -7.44
C SER A 107 17.87 -14.52 -6.92
N LEU A 108 16.67 -14.97 -6.53
CA LEU A 108 16.45 -16.37 -6.17
C LEU A 108 16.72 -17.30 -7.36
N LEU A 109 16.18 -17.00 -8.54
CA LEU A 109 16.36 -17.82 -9.75
C LEU A 109 17.84 -17.92 -10.14
N GLU A 110 18.57 -16.81 -10.09
CA GLU A 110 20.02 -16.76 -10.32
C GLU A 110 20.79 -17.59 -9.30
N ARG A 111 20.46 -17.47 -8.01
CA ARG A 111 21.07 -18.29 -6.95
C ARG A 111 20.79 -19.77 -7.15
N LEU A 112 19.64 -20.14 -7.73
CA LEU A 112 19.30 -21.51 -8.10
C LEU A 112 19.98 -21.97 -9.41
N GLY A 113 20.74 -21.09 -10.07
CA GLY A 113 21.50 -21.41 -11.28
C GLY A 113 20.72 -21.26 -12.58
N CYS A 114 19.58 -20.56 -12.57
CA CYS A 114 18.86 -20.18 -13.79
C CYS A 114 19.63 -19.08 -14.51
N ARG A 115 19.69 -19.15 -15.85
CA ARG A 115 20.37 -18.13 -16.67
C ARG A 115 19.35 -17.18 -17.26
N GLU A 116 19.59 -15.89 -17.11
CA GLU A 116 18.82 -14.87 -17.80
C GLU A 116 19.12 -14.90 -19.31
N GLU A 117 18.09 -14.77 -20.12
CA GLU A 117 18.14 -14.69 -21.58
C GLU A 117 17.84 -13.26 -22.02
N LYS A 118 18.77 -12.67 -22.79
CA LYS A 118 18.54 -11.38 -23.42
C LYS A 118 17.72 -11.59 -24.69
N LEU A 119 16.45 -11.20 -24.67
CA LEU A 119 15.62 -11.10 -25.86
C LEU A 119 15.97 -9.85 -26.68
N GLU A 120 16.18 -9.97 -27.99
CA GLU A 120 16.35 -8.78 -28.84
C GLU A 120 15.06 -7.94 -28.85
N GLY A 121 15.19 -6.61 -28.68
CA GLY A 121 14.08 -5.65 -28.72
C GLY A 121 13.26 -5.49 -27.41
N ILE A 122 13.40 -6.39 -26.43
CA ILE A 122 12.70 -6.30 -25.12
C ILE A 122 13.62 -6.69 -23.95
N GLY A 123 14.50 -7.67 -24.16
CA GLY A 123 15.51 -8.13 -23.22
C GLY A 123 16.65 -7.13 -23.13
N GLY A 124 16.56 -6.28 -22.12
CA GLY A 124 17.39 -5.11 -21.92
C GLY A 124 16.67 -4.07 -21.07
N SER A 125 15.33 -4.10 -21.00
CA SER A 125 14.62 -3.37 -19.96
C SER A 125 14.80 -4.10 -18.63
N GLU A 126 15.27 -3.39 -17.60
CA GLU A 126 15.38 -3.92 -16.24
C GLU A 126 14.03 -4.42 -15.66
N TYR A 127 12.92 -4.02 -16.29
CA TYR A 127 11.53 -4.30 -15.90
C TYR A 127 10.95 -5.60 -16.48
N VAL A 128 11.60 -6.22 -17.46
CA VAL A 128 11.18 -7.51 -18.04
C VAL A 128 12.40 -8.41 -18.17
N ARG A 129 12.42 -9.52 -17.41
CA ARG A 129 13.51 -10.50 -17.41
C ARG A 129 13.00 -11.87 -17.78
N VAL A 130 13.75 -12.60 -18.59
CA VAL A 130 13.39 -13.95 -19.02
C VAL A 130 14.47 -14.92 -18.55
N TYR A 131 14.07 -15.94 -17.80
CA TYR A 131 15.00 -16.92 -17.25
C TYR A 131 14.78 -18.29 -17.88
N ASN A 132 15.88 -18.95 -18.24
CA ASN A 132 15.90 -20.37 -18.57
C ASN A 132 15.90 -21.19 -17.27
N VAL A 133 14.78 -21.82 -16.98
CA VAL A 133 14.55 -22.62 -15.77
C VAL A 133 14.50 -24.10 -16.15
N CYS A 134 15.28 -24.92 -15.44
CA CYS A 134 15.22 -26.37 -15.54
C CYS A 134 14.63 -26.93 -14.25
N LEU A 135 13.51 -27.67 -14.33
CA LEU A 135 12.82 -28.18 -13.14
C LEU A 135 12.78 -29.71 -13.11
N GLY A 136 13.07 -30.27 -11.93
CA GLY A 136 13.00 -31.70 -11.64
C GLY A 136 14.13 -32.53 -12.24
N ASP A 137 14.12 -33.84 -11.97
CA ASP A 137 15.16 -34.78 -12.42
C ASP A 137 15.11 -35.06 -13.93
N LYS A 138 13.95 -34.83 -14.56
CA LYS A 138 13.73 -35.00 -16.01
C LYS A 138 14.23 -33.82 -16.86
N SER A 139 14.90 -32.83 -16.27
CA SER A 139 15.55 -31.71 -16.99
C SER A 139 14.62 -30.92 -17.91
N VAL A 140 13.36 -30.70 -17.51
CA VAL A 140 12.41 -29.94 -18.35
C VAL A 140 12.85 -28.48 -18.41
N LYS A 141 13.31 -28.04 -19.58
CA LYS A 141 13.69 -26.65 -19.85
C LYS A 141 12.45 -25.83 -20.18
N ARG A 142 12.25 -24.72 -19.47
CA ARG A 142 11.18 -23.75 -19.68
C ARG A 142 11.75 -22.34 -19.60
N LYS A 143 11.15 -21.40 -20.31
CA LYS A 143 11.37 -19.97 -20.05
C LYS A 143 10.37 -19.48 -19.02
N LEU A 144 10.84 -18.68 -18.07
CA LEU A 144 10.01 -17.99 -17.09
C LEU A 144 10.18 -16.50 -17.28
N THR A 145 9.09 -15.80 -17.61
CA THR A 145 9.11 -14.34 -17.81
C THR A 145 8.69 -13.63 -16.53
N LEU A 146 9.55 -12.78 -15.99
CA LEU A 146 9.21 -11.85 -14.91
C LEU A 146 8.93 -10.47 -15.53
N ALA A 147 7.83 -9.83 -15.15
CA ALA A 147 7.49 -8.50 -15.64
C ALA A 147 7.04 -7.59 -14.49
N TYR A 148 7.67 -6.43 -14.32
CA TYR A 148 7.25 -5.39 -13.39
C TYR A 148 6.39 -4.36 -14.12
N VAL A 149 5.12 -4.26 -13.75
CA VAL A 149 4.11 -3.45 -14.46
C VAL A 149 3.60 -2.34 -13.57
N THR A 150 4.08 -1.13 -13.85
CA THR A 150 3.65 0.14 -13.24
C THR A 150 3.68 1.26 -14.29
N SER A 151 3.23 2.47 -13.95
CA SER A 151 3.20 3.60 -14.89
C SER A 151 4.61 3.98 -15.31
N GLU A 152 5.55 3.97 -14.36
CA GLU A 152 6.95 4.26 -14.63
C GLU A 152 7.55 3.18 -15.54
N SER A 153 7.30 1.89 -15.27
CA SER A 153 7.83 0.85 -16.14
C SER A 153 7.16 0.81 -17.51
N ILE A 154 5.86 1.13 -17.61
CA ILE A 154 5.17 1.26 -18.91
C ILE A 154 5.68 2.47 -19.69
N GLU A 155 5.98 3.60 -19.05
CA GLU A 155 6.63 4.75 -19.70
C GLU A 155 8.04 4.37 -20.20
N LYS A 156 8.82 3.66 -19.40
CA LYS A 156 10.13 3.18 -19.84
C LYS A 156 10.05 2.15 -20.97
N LEU A 157 9.07 1.25 -20.91
CA LEU A 157 8.83 0.30 -22.00
C LEU A 157 8.34 1.01 -23.26
N LEU A 158 7.61 2.12 -23.15
CA LEU A 158 7.23 2.95 -24.29
C LEU A 158 8.45 3.49 -25.01
N ASP A 159 9.41 4.04 -24.26
CA ASP A 159 10.69 4.53 -24.79
C ASP A 159 11.45 3.42 -25.53
N VAL A 160 11.48 2.21 -24.94
CA VAL A 160 12.16 1.03 -25.53
C VAL A 160 11.45 0.54 -26.80
N TYR A 161 10.12 0.53 -26.82
CA TYR A 161 9.33 0.03 -27.94
C TYR A 161 9.14 1.05 -29.07
N GLY A 162 9.61 2.29 -28.90
CA GLY A 162 9.37 3.39 -29.83
C GLY A 162 7.88 3.66 -30.06
N GLY A 163 7.04 3.35 -29.08
CA GLY A 163 5.58 3.52 -29.20
C GLY A 163 5.16 4.98 -28.95
N THR A 164 3.93 5.30 -29.32
CA THR A 164 3.38 6.66 -29.18
C THR A 164 2.45 6.84 -27.98
N SER A 165 2.02 5.74 -27.35
CA SER A 165 1.13 5.77 -26.18
C SER A 165 1.38 4.65 -25.17
N LYS A 166 1.09 4.91 -23.89
CA LYS A 166 1.14 3.89 -22.81
C LYS A 166 0.31 2.63 -23.11
N ARG A 167 -0.77 2.80 -23.88
CA ARG A 167 -1.62 1.71 -24.34
C ARG A 167 -0.88 0.78 -25.29
N GLU A 168 -0.19 1.33 -26.29
CA GLU A 168 0.59 0.54 -27.24
C GLU A 168 1.68 -0.28 -26.53
N ALA A 169 2.34 0.31 -25.52
CA ALA A 169 3.32 -0.41 -24.71
C ALA A 169 2.70 -1.57 -23.90
N LEU A 170 1.51 -1.37 -23.32
CA LEU A 170 0.76 -2.44 -22.65
C LEU A 170 0.32 -3.55 -23.60
N GLU A 171 -0.14 -3.20 -24.81
CA GLU A 171 -0.53 -4.17 -25.83
C GLU A 171 0.66 -5.02 -26.28
N LYS A 172 1.81 -4.41 -26.53
CA LYS A 172 3.05 -5.12 -26.85
C LYS A 172 3.46 -6.07 -25.72
N LEU A 173 3.42 -5.61 -24.47
CA LEU A 173 3.71 -6.44 -23.30
C LEU A 173 2.71 -7.59 -23.16
N ALA A 174 1.40 -7.32 -23.28
CA ALA A 174 0.36 -8.32 -23.21
C ALA A 174 0.53 -9.40 -24.29
N ASN A 175 0.85 -9.01 -25.52
CA ASN A 175 1.12 -9.94 -26.62
C ASN A 175 2.35 -10.82 -26.33
N LEU A 176 3.43 -10.27 -25.78
CA LEU A 176 4.59 -11.04 -25.36
C LEU A 176 4.21 -12.11 -24.32
N LEU A 177 3.46 -11.72 -23.30
CA LEU A 177 3.03 -12.64 -22.24
C LEU A 177 2.07 -13.72 -22.78
N VAL A 178 1.13 -13.35 -23.64
CA VAL A 178 0.20 -14.28 -24.28
C VAL A 178 0.93 -15.26 -25.19
N PHE A 179 1.90 -14.78 -25.97
CA PHE A 179 2.71 -15.65 -26.83
C PHE A 179 3.54 -16.65 -26.01
N GLY A 180 4.19 -16.22 -24.93
CA GLY A 180 4.87 -17.12 -24.01
C GLY A 180 3.92 -18.18 -23.44
N ARG A 181 2.73 -17.78 -22.99
CA ARG A 181 1.70 -18.71 -22.50
C ARG A 181 1.26 -19.73 -23.56
N PHE A 182 1.14 -19.32 -24.82
CA PHE A 182 0.84 -20.23 -25.94
C PHE A 182 1.93 -21.30 -26.10
N LEU A 183 3.19 -20.95 -25.86
CA LEU A 183 4.32 -21.89 -25.84
C LEU A 183 4.42 -22.71 -24.53
N GLY A 184 3.49 -22.51 -23.59
CA GLY A 184 3.52 -23.15 -22.27
C GLY A 184 4.61 -22.60 -21.35
N GLU A 185 5.07 -21.38 -21.60
CA GLU A 185 6.06 -20.66 -20.80
C GLU A 185 5.34 -19.81 -19.73
N PRO A 186 5.57 -20.08 -18.44
CA PRO A 186 4.94 -19.32 -17.35
C PRO A 186 5.45 -17.87 -17.32
N SER A 187 4.60 -16.97 -16.80
CA SER A 187 5.00 -15.60 -16.48
C SER A 187 4.61 -15.23 -15.05
N ILE A 188 5.37 -14.31 -14.44
CA ILE A 188 5.05 -13.70 -13.15
C ILE A 188 5.03 -12.19 -13.33
N VAL A 189 3.85 -11.59 -13.18
CA VAL A 189 3.67 -10.14 -13.25
C VAL A 189 3.71 -9.57 -11.83
N PHE A 190 4.50 -8.53 -11.60
CA PHE A 190 4.59 -7.82 -10.32
C PHE A 190 3.98 -6.44 -10.52
N THR A 191 2.98 -6.08 -9.71
CA THR A 191 2.25 -4.81 -9.87
C THR A 191 1.65 -4.34 -8.55
N VAL A 192 1.00 -3.18 -8.59
CA VAL A 192 0.17 -2.65 -7.50
C VAL A 192 -1.31 -2.70 -7.91
N PRO A 193 -2.27 -2.66 -6.97
CA PRO A 193 -3.70 -2.79 -7.27
C PRO A 193 -4.18 -1.84 -8.37
N GLU A 194 -3.57 -0.65 -8.46
CA GLU A 194 -3.90 0.39 -9.44
C GLU A 194 -4.01 -0.12 -10.89
N TYR A 195 -3.08 -0.93 -11.38
CA TYR A 195 -3.03 -1.27 -12.81
C TYR A 195 -4.09 -2.29 -13.21
N PRO A 196 -4.21 -3.46 -12.52
CA PRO A 196 -5.32 -4.36 -12.77
C PRO A 196 -6.67 -3.66 -12.59
N TYR A 197 -6.77 -2.72 -11.64
CA TYR A 197 -8.01 -2.02 -11.31
C TYR A 197 -8.42 -1.05 -12.41
N LEU A 198 -7.52 -0.19 -12.88
CA LEU A 198 -7.80 0.74 -13.99
C LEU A 198 -8.14 -0.01 -15.30
N LEU A 199 -7.52 -1.17 -15.54
CA LEU A 199 -7.87 -2.01 -16.68
C LEU A 199 -9.27 -2.64 -16.53
N LEU A 200 -9.63 -3.05 -15.31
CA LEU A 200 -10.94 -3.61 -15.00
C LEU A 200 -12.08 -2.63 -15.32
N GLU A 201 -11.88 -1.36 -14.96
CA GLU A 201 -12.86 -0.29 -15.15
C GLU A 201 -12.87 0.27 -16.58
N ALA A 202 -11.96 -0.18 -17.45
CA ALA A 202 -11.67 0.48 -18.73
C ALA A 202 -11.26 1.96 -18.58
N ALA A 203 -10.70 2.32 -17.42
CA ALA A 203 -10.29 3.66 -17.02
C ALA A 203 -8.79 3.93 -17.31
N TYR A 204 -8.07 3.00 -17.95
CA TYR A 204 -6.70 3.21 -18.40
C TYR A 204 -6.64 4.04 -19.70
N ARG A 205 -7.17 5.27 -19.64
CA ARG A 205 -7.27 6.26 -20.73
C ARG A 205 -6.66 7.59 -20.29
N ASP A 206 -6.84 8.64 -21.09
CA ASP A 206 -6.69 10.00 -20.58
C ASP A 206 -7.68 10.24 -19.42
N PHE A 207 -7.28 11.10 -18.47
CA PHE A 207 -8.02 11.34 -17.23
C PHE A 207 -9.46 11.79 -17.48
N HIS A 208 -9.68 12.60 -18.52
CA HIS A 208 -11.00 13.14 -18.83
C HIS A 208 -11.95 12.03 -19.30
N SER A 209 -11.53 11.20 -20.26
CA SER A 209 -12.34 10.08 -20.76
C SER A 209 -12.62 9.05 -19.68
N ALA A 210 -11.62 8.70 -18.86
CA ALA A 210 -11.78 7.78 -17.74
C ALA A 210 -12.75 8.33 -16.69
N GLY A 211 -12.58 9.61 -16.34
CA GLY A 211 -13.46 10.32 -15.43
C GLY A 211 -14.92 10.36 -15.86
N TYR A 212 -15.17 10.65 -17.14
CA TYR A 212 -16.50 10.71 -17.72
C TYR A 212 -17.17 9.34 -17.76
N TRP A 213 -16.39 8.30 -18.09
CA TRP A 213 -16.84 6.91 -18.03
C TRP A 213 -17.28 6.52 -16.60
N ILE A 214 -16.44 6.82 -15.62
CA ILE A 214 -16.70 6.49 -14.20
C ILE A 214 -17.91 7.27 -13.68
N SER A 215 -18.02 8.56 -14.01
CA SER A 215 -19.15 9.38 -13.60
C SER A 215 -20.47 8.84 -14.13
N GLU A 216 -20.46 8.34 -15.37
CA GLU A 216 -21.66 7.83 -16.01
C GLU A 216 -22.07 6.46 -15.46
N VAL A 217 -21.10 5.58 -15.20
CA VAL A 217 -21.35 4.32 -14.48
C VAL A 217 -21.93 4.61 -13.10
N ALA A 218 -21.35 5.54 -12.35
CA ALA A 218 -21.83 5.93 -11.03
C ALA A 218 -23.26 6.50 -11.08
N ARG A 219 -23.56 7.32 -12.09
CA ARG A 219 -24.92 7.85 -12.35
C ARG A 219 -25.92 6.72 -12.60
N CYS A 220 -25.59 5.77 -13.48
CA CYS A 220 -26.46 4.65 -13.77
C CYS A 220 -26.65 3.71 -12.59
N PHE A 221 -25.57 3.46 -11.84
CA PHE A 221 -25.62 2.66 -10.63
C PHE A 221 -26.52 3.29 -9.57
N SER A 222 -26.45 4.61 -9.39
CA SER A 222 -27.35 5.33 -8.49
C SER A 222 -28.81 5.27 -8.92
N LYS A 223 -29.11 5.45 -10.21
CA LYS A 223 -30.47 5.31 -10.73
C LYS A 223 -31.05 3.92 -10.45
N ALA A 224 -30.20 2.89 -10.50
CA ALA A 224 -30.57 1.52 -10.20
C ALA A 224 -30.71 1.22 -8.70
N LEU A 225 -30.22 2.08 -7.81
CA LEU A 225 -30.34 1.88 -6.38
C LEU A 225 -31.61 2.51 -5.81
N SER A 226 -32.33 1.72 -5.01
CA SER A 226 -33.53 2.13 -4.28
C SER A 226 -33.41 1.76 -2.79
N GLU A 227 -34.36 2.22 -1.98
CA GLU A 227 -34.49 1.76 -0.58
C GLU A 227 -34.66 0.24 -0.46
N ASN A 228 -35.16 -0.42 -1.51
CA ASN A 228 -35.37 -1.86 -1.56
C ASN A 228 -34.17 -2.62 -2.16
N GLY A 229 -33.05 -1.94 -2.45
CA GLY A 229 -31.84 -2.54 -3.02
C GLY A 229 -31.58 -2.16 -4.48
N PHE A 230 -30.79 -2.98 -5.17
CA PHE A 230 -30.30 -2.74 -6.54
C PHE A 230 -31.21 -3.37 -7.60
N SER A 231 -31.66 -2.56 -8.57
CA SER A 231 -32.48 -2.98 -9.72
C SER A 231 -31.61 -3.25 -10.95
N ARG A 232 -31.51 -4.52 -11.34
CA ARG A 232 -30.74 -4.95 -12.52
C ARG A 232 -31.28 -4.31 -13.80
N ASP A 233 -32.59 -4.30 -13.99
CA ASP A 233 -33.22 -3.79 -15.21
C ASP A 233 -32.97 -2.29 -15.37
N SER A 234 -33.13 -1.52 -14.28
CA SER A 234 -32.87 -0.07 -14.31
C SER A 234 -31.40 0.25 -14.62
N PHE A 235 -30.47 -0.56 -14.10
CA PHE A 235 -29.05 -0.43 -14.41
C PHE A 235 -28.78 -0.71 -15.89
N ILE A 236 -29.29 -1.83 -16.40
CA ILE A 236 -29.13 -2.24 -17.80
C ILE A 236 -29.69 -1.17 -18.75
N GLU A 237 -30.93 -0.73 -18.52
CA GLU A 237 -31.58 0.31 -19.33
C GLU A 237 -30.78 1.61 -19.34
N CYS A 238 -30.24 2.01 -18.19
CA CYS A 238 -29.41 3.21 -18.10
C CYS A 238 -28.10 3.09 -18.87
N ILE A 239 -27.41 1.95 -18.75
CA ILE A 239 -26.15 1.69 -19.46
C ILE A 239 -26.39 1.66 -20.98
N TRP A 240 -27.50 1.05 -21.44
CA TRP A 240 -27.85 1.02 -22.86
C TRP A 240 -28.23 2.37 -23.42
N GLY A 241 -28.88 3.22 -22.63
CA GLY A 241 -29.25 4.58 -23.03
C GLY A 241 -28.12 5.60 -23.00
N SER A 242 -26.91 5.22 -22.58
CA SER A 242 -25.80 6.14 -22.42
C SER A 242 -24.90 6.21 -23.66
N GLU A 243 -24.91 7.35 -24.35
CA GLU A 243 -24.00 7.62 -25.48
C GLU A 243 -22.53 7.73 -25.06
N ALA A 244 -22.28 8.02 -23.79
CA ALA A 244 -20.95 8.12 -23.20
C ALA A 244 -20.22 6.77 -23.14
N LEU A 245 -20.98 5.68 -23.03
CA LEU A 245 -20.43 4.35 -22.79
C LEU A 245 -20.20 3.61 -24.13
N ARG A 246 -18.97 3.70 -24.65
CA ARG A 246 -18.57 3.06 -25.91
C ARG A 246 -18.22 1.57 -25.75
N ARG A 247 -18.74 0.74 -26.67
CA ARG A 247 -18.58 -0.73 -26.66
C ARG A 247 -17.17 -1.22 -27.03
N SER A 248 -16.48 -0.55 -27.95
CA SER A 248 -15.15 -0.95 -28.47
C SER A 248 -14.12 -1.03 -27.36
N ASP A 249 -14.12 -0.03 -26.50
CA ASP A 249 -13.09 0.16 -25.51
C ASP A 249 -13.22 -0.85 -24.36
N ALA A 250 -14.46 -1.16 -23.94
CA ALA A 250 -14.74 -2.15 -22.90
C ALA A 250 -14.20 -3.55 -23.24
N ARG A 251 -14.26 -3.97 -24.52
CA ARG A 251 -13.72 -5.27 -24.97
C ARG A 251 -12.21 -5.31 -24.90
N GLU A 252 -11.59 -4.23 -25.33
CA GLU A 252 -10.14 -4.15 -25.48
C GLU A 252 -9.43 -4.12 -24.13
N TYR A 253 -9.88 -3.28 -23.19
CA TYR A 253 -9.28 -3.22 -21.86
C TYR A 253 -9.45 -4.51 -21.07
N LEU A 254 -10.56 -5.23 -21.25
CA LEU A 254 -10.70 -6.54 -20.64
C LEU A 254 -9.77 -7.59 -21.27
N LYS A 255 -9.54 -7.51 -22.59
CA LYS A 255 -8.53 -8.37 -23.24
C LYS A 255 -7.15 -8.11 -22.65
N LEU A 256 -6.78 -6.85 -22.41
CA LEU A 256 -5.54 -6.49 -21.74
C LEU A 256 -5.51 -7.01 -20.29
N TYR A 257 -6.59 -6.81 -19.52
CA TYR A 257 -6.72 -7.31 -18.16
C TYR A 257 -6.49 -8.83 -18.09
N THR A 258 -7.26 -9.60 -18.87
CA THR A 258 -7.15 -11.07 -18.88
C THR A 258 -5.78 -11.56 -19.37
N SER A 259 -5.14 -10.82 -20.28
CA SER A 259 -3.78 -11.09 -20.74
C SER A 259 -2.72 -10.82 -19.68
N LEU A 260 -2.90 -9.79 -18.83
CA LEU A 260 -1.91 -9.42 -17.82
C LEU A 260 -2.11 -10.17 -16.49
N VAL A 261 -3.35 -10.26 -16.02
CA VAL A 261 -3.69 -10.73 -14.66
C VAL A 261 -3.72 -12.26 -14.56
N GLY A 262 -4.00 -12.97 -15.65
CA GLY A 262 -4.06 -14.44 -15.64
C GLY A 262 -5.16 -14.99 -14.72
N ASP A 263 -5.13 -16.29 -14.43
CA ASP A 263 -6.12 -16.96 -13.55
C ASP A 263 -5.66 -17.12 -12.10
N THR A 264 -4.42 -16.73 -11.79
CA THR A 264 -3.78 -16.95 -10.50
C THR A 264 -3.24 -15.64 -9.94
N ILE A 265 -3.83 -15.17 -8.84
CA ILE A 265 -3.58 -13.84 -8.28
C ILE A 265 -3.09 -13.98 -6.83
N PHE A 266 -1.93 -13.43 -6.54
CA PHE A 266 -1.34 -13.34 -5.22
C PHE A 266 -1.46 -11.90 -4.71
N PHE A 267 -2.14 -11.72 -3.60
CA PHE A 267 -2.12 -10.47 -2.81
C PHE A 267 -1.16 -10.70 -1.64
N ASP A 268 0.06 -10.19 -1.76
CA ASP A 268 1.11 -10.40 -0.76
C ASP A 268 1.28 -9.20 0.17
N GLU A 269 1.82 -9.45 1.36
CA GLU A 269 1.85 -8.50 2.48
C GLU A 269 0.47 -7.85 2.71
N PHE A 270 -0.60 -8.66 2.67
CA PHE A 270 -1.99 -8.18 2.67
C PHE A 270 -2.33 -7.28 3.86
N HIS A 271 -1.67 -7.48 4.99
CA HIS A 271 -1.82 -6.63 6.18
C HIS A 271 -1.35 -5.18 5.99
N ALA A 272 -0.57 -4.90 4.94
CA ALA A 272 -0.10 -3.57 4.58
C ALA A 272 -1.07 -2.82 3.66
N TYR A 273 -2.19 -3.46 3.28
CA TYR A 273 -3.25 -2.80 2.53
C TYR A 273 -4.00 -1.85 3.48
N ASP A 274 -3.92 -0.57 3.17
CA ASP A 274 -4.58 0.51 3.89
C ASP A 274 -6.02 0.75 3.39
N SER A 275 -6.68 1.78 3.93
CA SER A 275 -8.03 2.20 3.53
C SER A 275 -8.16 2.54 2.03
N LEU A 276 -7.06 2.84 1.33
CA LEU A 276 -7.11 3.21 -0.09
C LEU A 276 -6.91 1.98 -0.99
N SER A 277 -6.04 1.06 -0.59
CA SER A 277 -5.67 -0.14 -1.36
C SER A 277 -6.54 -1.36 -1.06
N LEU A 278 -7.14 -1.46 0.14
CA LEU A 278 -8.03 -2.55 0.51
C LEU A 278 -9.29 -2.66 -0.39
N PRO A 279 -10.02 -1.56 -0.70
CA PRO A 279 -11.13 -1.60 -1.66
C PRO A 279 -10.72 -2.13 -3.03
N ALA A 280 -9.52 -1.76 -3.48
CA ALA A 280 -8.98 -2.21 -4.76
C ALA A 280 -8.71 -3.72 -4.77
N PHE A 281 -8.14 -4.25 -3.69
CA PHE A 281 -8.03 -5.71 -3.51
C PHE A 281 -9.40 -6.38 -3.63
N GLN A 282 -10.39 -5.90 -2.87
CA GLN A 282 -11.71 -6.52 -2.82
C GLN A 282 -12.38 -6.49 -4.20
N ALA A 283 -12.37 -5.36 -4.89
CA ALA A 283 -12.90 -5.22 -6.24
C ALA A 283 -12.21 -6.15 -7.24
N LEU A 284 -10.87 -6.21 -7.21
CA LEU A 284 -10.09 -7.08 -8.09
C LEU A 284 -10.34 -8.57 -7.83
N ALA A 285 -10.38 -8.97 -6.57
CA ALA A 285 -10.62 -10.34 -6.18
C ALA A 285 -12.04 -10.78 -6.60
N VAL A 286 -13.05 -9.95 -6.33
CA VAL A 286 -14.44 -10.19 -6.76
C VAL A 286 -14.51 -10.33 -8.29
N ALA A 287 -13.91 -9.40 -9.03
CA ALA A 287 -13.94 -9.46 -10.48
C ALA A 287 -13.22 -10.70 -11.04
N ALA A 288 -12.09 -11.11 -10.46
CA ALA A 288 -11.39 -12.32 -10.86
C ALA A 288 -12.22 -13.59 -10.61
N LEU A 289 -12.89 -13.69 -9.45
CA LEU A 289 -13.78 -14.80 -9.12
C LEU A 289 -14.91 -14.94 -10.16
N VAL A 290 -15.43 -13.83 -10.68
CA VAL A 290 -16.49 -13.85 -11.70
C VAL A 290 -15.94 -14.10 -13.10
N GLU A 291 -14.84 -13.45 -13.48
CA GLU A 291 -14.27 -13.53 -14.83
C GLU A 291 -13.81 -14.94 -15.18
N HIS A 292 -13.17 -15.63 -14.23
CA HIS A 292 -12.56 -16.94 -14.45
C HIS A 292 -13.47 -18.13 -14.12
N ARG A 293 -14.76 -17.93 -13.83
CA ARG A 293 -15.81 -18.97 -13.76
C ARG A 293 -15.41 -20.26 -13.03
N GLY A 294 -15.02 -20.14 -11.77
CA GLY A 294 -14.61 -21.29 -10.96
C GLY A 294 -13.17 -21.75 -11.23
N LYS A 295 -12.36 -21.01 -11.98
CA LYS A 295 -10.92 -21.31 -12.22
C LYS A 295 -9.97 -20.32 -11.55
N ALA A 296 -10.47 -19.20 -11.02
CA ALA A 296 -9.63 -18.24 -10.30
C ALA A 296 -8.92 -18.91 -9.11
N ARG A 297 -7.63 -18.67 -8.97
CA ARG A 297 -6.82 -19.12 -7.83
C ARG A 297 -6.30 -17.87 -7.12
N ILE A 298 -6.99 -17.48 -6.06
CA ILE A 298 -6.65 -16.28 -5.29
C ILE A 298 -5.89 -16.71 -4.04
N VAL A 299 -4.69 -16.17 -3.86
CA VAL A 299 -3.87 -16.37 -2.67
C VAL A 299 -3.72 -15.04 -1.95
N VAL A 300 -4.18 -14.97 -0.71
CA VAL A 300 -4.00 -13.80 0.16
C VAL A 300 -2.98 -14.14 1.22
N SER A 301 -1.80 -13.53 1.12
CA SER A 301 -0.64 -13.81 1.97
C SER A 301 -0.44 -12.69 2.99
N SER A 302 -0.38 -13.06 4.27
CA SER A 302 -0.23 -12.12 5.38
C SER A 302 0.66 -12.68 6.50
N ALA A 303 1.32 -11.80 7.24
CA ALA A 303 1.96 -12.11 8.51
C ALA A 303 0.99 -12.14 9.70
N THR A 304 -0.16 -11.47 9.60
CA THR A 304 -1.18 -11.38 10.65
C THR A 304 -2.56 -11.76 10.13
N PRO A 305 -3.42 -12.39 10.93
CA PRO A 305 -4.79 -12.71 10.54
C PRO A 305 -5.59 -11.42 10.34
N GLN A 306 -6.20 -11.24 9.15
CA GLN A 306 -7.12 -10.13 8.87
C GLN A 306 -8.43 -10.65 8.27
N ASP A 307 -9.09 -11.55 9.01
CA ASP A 307 -10.31 -12.22 8.52
C ASP A 307 -11.42 -11.25 8.10
N LYS A 308 -11.55 -10.12 8.80
CA LYS A 308 -12.56 -9.09 8.48
C LYS A 308 -12.38 -8.49 7.08
N ASN A 309 -11.13 -8.28 6.65
CA ASN A 309 -10.80 -7.60 5.40
C ASN A 309 -11.03 -8.49 4.17
N ILE A 310 -11.02 -9.81 4.35
CA ILE A 310 -11.25 -10.82 3.29
C ILE A 310 -12.70 -11.30 3.27
N GLU A 311 -13.49 -11.02 4.31
CA GLU A 311 -14.82 -11.58 4.51
C GLU A 311 -15.78 -11.36 3.34
N LEU A 312 -15.77 -10.18 2.72
CA LEU A 312 -16.57 -9.92 1.52
C LEU A 312 -16.18 -10.88 0.38
N VAL A 313 -14.89 -10.99 0.09
CA VAL A 313 -14.36 -11.85 -0.98
C VAL A 313 -14.64 -13.32 -0.67
N ARG A 314 -14.52 -13.74 0.59
CA ARG A 314 -14.81 -15.09 1.07
C ARG A 314 -16.28 -15.46 0.82
N LYS A 315 -17.23 -14.62 1.24
CA LYS A 315 -18.67 -14.84 1.04
C LYS A 315 -19.03 -14.95 -0.45
N ILE A 316 -18.46 -14.09 -1.28
CA ILE A 316 -18.67 -14.15 -2.73
C ILE A 316 -18.06 -15.44 -3.32
N ALA A 317 -16.85 -15.81 -2.92
CA ALA A 317 -16.20 -17.05 -3.37
C ALA A 317 -17.02 -18.29 -3.00
N GLU A 318 -17.51 -18.38 -1.75
CA GLU A 318 -18.37 -19.48 -1.29
C GLU A 318 -19.66 -19.56 -2.10
N LYS A 319 -20.33 -18.43 -2.34
CA LYS A 319 -21.56 -18.38 -3.14
C LYS A 319 -21.31 -18.88 -4.57
N LEU A 320 -20.17 -18.50 -5.16
CA LEU A 320 -19.76 -18.95 -6.50
C LEU A 320 -19.22 -20.39 -6.52
N GLY A 321 -19.15 -21.07 -5.37
CA GLY A 321 -18.75 -22.48 -5.25
C GLY A 321 -17.25 -22.71 -5.32
N TYR A 322 -16.43 -21.70 -4.99
CA TYR A 322 -14.98 -21.84 -4.86
C TYR A 322 -14.61 -22.58 -3.57
N LYS A 323 -13.53 -23.36 -3.63
CA LYS A 323 -12.95 -23.96 -2.43
C LYS A 323 -12.22 -22.90 -1.60
N ILE A 324 -12.38 -22.95 -0.28
CA ILE A 324 -11.68 -22.06 0.65
C ILE A 324 -10.64 -22.87 1.40
N TYR A 325 -9.39 -22.39 1.38
CA TYR A 325 -8.28 -22.99 2.10
C TYR A 325 -7.67 -21.98 3.07
N THR A 326 -7.19 -22.48 4.20
CA THR A 326 -6.37 -21.71 5.14
C THR A 326 -5.10 -22.50 5.43
N VAL A 327 -3.96 -21.92 5.08
CA VAL A 327 -2.64 -22.48 5.36
C VAL A 327 -1.97 -21.59 6.40
N ARG A 328 -1.60 -22.18 7.54
CA ARG A 328 -0.90 -21.48 8.61
C ARG A 328 0.46 -22.11 8.81
N ALA A 329 1.51 -21.30 8.69
CA ALA A 329 2.85 -21.77 9.02
C ALA A 329 2.89 -22.20 10.48
N LYS A 330 3.36 -23.43 10.72
CA LYS A 330 3.74 -23.88 12.05
C LYS A 330 5.15 -23.37 12.33
N TRP A 331 5.28 -22.68 13.45
CA TRP A 331 6.53 -22.11 13.89
C TRP A 331 6.65 -22.24 15.40
N SER A 332 7.89 -22.36 15.86
CA SER A 332 8.22 -22.56 17.28
C SER A 332 9.29 -21.58 17.73
N SER A 333 9.22 -21.23 19.01
CA SER A 333 10.19 -20.37 19.69
C SER A 333 11.17 -21.12 20.58
N ASN A 334 10.95 -22.42 20.78
CA ASN A 334 11.80 -23.30 21.56
C ASN A 334 12.70 -24.11 20.60
N GLY A 335 13.93 -24.42 21.00
CA GLY A 335 15.03 -24.95 20.16
C GLY A 335 14.82 -26.32 19.49
N GLY A 336 13.70 -26.54 18.80
CA GLY A 336 13.40 -27.72 18.02
C GLY A 336 13.93 -27.68 16.58
N GLN A 337 13.67 -28.76 15.83
CA GLN A 337 14.03 -28.88 14.41
C GLN A 337 13.20 -27.92 13.56
N GLY A 338 13.87 -27.05 12.79
CA GLY A 338 13.23 -26.05 11.94
C GLY A 338 14.25 -25.05 11.37
N ASP A 339 13.91 -24.42 10.25
CA ASP A 339 14.72 -23.33 9.70
C ASP A 339 14.57 -22.11 10.60
N VAL A 340 15.68 -21.57 11.11
CA VAL A 340 15.68 -20.28 11.79
C VAL A 340 15.38 -19.19 10.77
N ILE A 341 14.27 -18.48 10.97
CA ILE A 341 13.90 -17.32 10.15
C ILE A 341 14.17 -16.01 10.87
N ARG A 342 14.30 -16.05 12.21
CA ARG A 342 14.63 -14.91 13.06
C ARG A 342 15.38 -15.36 14.31
N ARG A 343 16.46 -14.65 14.64
CA ARG A 343 17.25 -14.84 15.88
C ARG A 343 16.50 -14.35 17.11
N SER A 344 16.96 -14.74 18.30
CA SER A 344 16.50 -14.14 19.56
C SER A 344 16.75 -12.63 19.54
N THR A 345 15.87 -11.85 20.16
CA THR A 345 15.97 -10.39 20.19
C THR A 345 15.94 -9.88 21.61
N ARG A 346 16.96 -9.12 22.00
CA ARG A 346 16.97 -8.31 23.22
C ARG A 346 16.34 -6.96 22.91
N LEU A 347 15.08 -6.77 23.31
CA LEU A 347 14.34 -5.54 23.11
C LEU A 347 14.53 -4.62 24.32
N VAL A 348 15.29 -3.54 24.15
CA VAL A 348 15.48 -2.48 25.15
C VAL A 348 14.39 -1.43 24.98
N ILE A 349 13.51 -1.31 25.96
CA ILE A 349 12.38 -0.38 25.96
C ILE A 349 12.76 0.85 26.79
N HIS A 350 12.96 1.97 26.10
CA HIS A 350 13.17 3.29 26.67
C HIS A 350 11.81 3.92 26.93
N TYR A 351 11.55 4.40 28.14
CA TYR A 351 10.26 4.98 28.46
C TYR A 351 10.30 6.36 29.10
N TYR A 352 9.23 7.10 28.83
CA TYR A 352 9.07 8.49 29.24
C TYR A 352 7.62 8.75 29.67
N VAL A 353 7.45 9.77 30.51
CA VAL A 353 6.13 10.31 30.86
C VAL A 353 5.72 11.25 29.73
N PRO A 354 4.70 10.92 28.92
CA PRO A 354 4.33 11.75 27.79
C PRO A 354 3.63 13.02 28.26
N THR A 355 3.81 14.11 27.53
CA THR A 355 3.09 15.38 27.81
C THR A 355 1.66 15.36 27.25
N ARG A 356 1.40 14.45 26.31
CA ARG A 356 0.09 14.24 25.67
C ARG A 356 -0.39 12.81 25.88
N SER A 357 -1.67 12.55 25.60
CA SER A 357 -2.29 11.21 25.71
C SER A 357 -2.61 10.62 24.34
N GLY A 358 -2.83 9.31 24.29
CA GLY A 358 -3.22 8.58 23.07
C GLY A 358 -2.12 8.55 22.01
N ALA A 359 -2.51 8.55 20.73
CA ALA A 359 -1.56 8.50 19.60
C ALA A 359 -0.56 9.67 19.60
N ALA A 360 -0.95 10.83 20.14
CA ALA A 360 -0.08 12.01 20.26
C ALA A 360 1.17 11.75 21.11
N ALA A 361 1.06 10.90 22.14
CA ALA A 361 2.21 10.48 22.95
C ALA A 361 3.27 9.79 22.08
N TYR A 362 2.88 8.83 21.22
CA TYR A 362 3.84 8.11 20.38
C TYR A 362 4.63 9.05 19.46
N TYR A 363 4.05 10.15 18.98
CA TYR A 363 4.84 11.14 18.23
C TYR A 363 5.96 11.80 19.03
N GLU A 364 5.80 11.97 20.35
CA GLU A 364 6.89 12.42 21.23
C GLU A 364 8.03 11.39 21.26
N ALA A 365 7.72 10.09 21.26
CA ALA A 365 8.73 9.02 21.18
C ALA A 365 9.62 9.15 19.94
N GLN A 366 9.07 9.61 18.81
CA GLN A 366 9.86 9.80 17.60
C GLN A 366 10.96 10.86 17.78
N ARG A 367 10.67 11.93 18.52
CA ARG A 367 11.67 12.97 18.82
C ARG A 367 12.78 12.42 19.70
N LYS A 368 12.41 11.59 20.68
CA LYS A 368 13.38 10.89 21.53
C LYS A 368 14.33 10.01 20.72
N VAL A 369 13.83 9.32 19.70
CA VAL A 369 14.68 8.58 18.75
C VAL A 369 15.69 9.51 18.06
N VAL A 370 15.27 10.68 17.59
CA VAL A 370 16.19 11.65 16.96
C VAL A 370 17.27 12.11 17.93
N ASP A 371 16.91 12.36 19.19
CA ASP A 371 17.84 12.86 20.20
C ASP A 371 18.84 11.81 20.69
N GLU A 372 18.38 10.57 20.91
CA GLU A 372 19.21 9.51 21.49
C GLU A 372 19.92 8.63 20.45
N ALA A 373 19.57 8.75 19.16
CA ALA A 373 20.14 7.92 18.11
C ALA A 373 21.68 7.93 18.07
N PRO A 374 22.41 9.06 18.19
CA PRO A 374 23.87 9.05 18.17
C PRO A 374 24.48 8.17 19.26
N ARG A 375 24.03 8.34 20.51
CA ARG A 375 24.51 7.54 21.65
C ARG A 375 24.26 6.06 21.42
N ILE A 376 23.02 5.68 21.10
CA ILE A 376 22.63 4.28 20.94
C ILE A 376 23.32 3.65 19.71
N VAL A 377 23.40 4.36 18.58
CA VAL A 377 24.07 3.84 17.37
C VAL A 377 25.55 3.59 17.62
N LYS A 378 26.22 4.48 18.37
CA LYS A 378 27.62 4.28 18.75
C LYS A 378 27.78 2.95 19.52
N ASP A 379 26.97 2.73 20.54
CA ASP A 379 27.02 1.50 21.36
C ASP A 379 26.68 0.24 20.53
N LEU A 380 25.70 0.33 19.64
CA LEU A 380 25.30 -0.79 18.78
C LEU A 380 26.38 -1.14 17.74
N LEU A 381 27.11 -0.17 17.21
CA LEU A 381 28.17 -0.38 16.22
C LEU A 381 29.42 -1.08 16.78
N GLU A 382 29.54 -1.19 18.10
CA GLU A 382 30.56 -2.02 18.76
C GLU A 382 30.24 -3.52 18.69
N LYS A 383 28.95 -3.86 18.63
CA LYS A 383 28.45 -5.25 18.66
C LYS A 383 27.90 -5.74 17.32
N ALA A 384 27.49 -4.82 16.44
CA ALA A 384 26.83 -5.12 15.18
C ALA A 384 27.58 -4.53 13.99
N ARG A 385 27.58 -5.29 12.89
CA ARG A 385 28.20 -4.85 11.63
C ARG A 385 27.43 -3.70 10.98
N LYS A 386 26.10 -3.79 10.99
CA LYS A 386 25.18 -2.83 10.39
C LYS A 386 24.02 -2.54 11.34
N VAL A 387 23.73 -1.25 11.52
CA VAL A 387 22.66 -0.75 12.41
C VAL A 387 21.61 -0.04 11.57
N VAL A 388 20.34 -0.27 11.86
CA VAL A 388 19.21 0.45 11.24
C VAL A 388 18.51 1.36 12.23
N VAL A 389 18.15 2.57 11.80
CA VAL A 389 17.28 3.49 12.55
C VAL A 389 16.01 3.73 11.76
N PHE A 390 14.88 3.25 12.30
CA PHE A 390 13.57 3.48 11.73
C PHE A 390 12.88 4.67 12.38
N VAL A 391 12.41 5.60 11.55
CA VAL A 391 11.54 6.73 11.91
C VAL A 391 10.35 6.77 10.95
N ASP A 392 9.35 7.63 11.12
CA ASP A 392 8.24 7.72 10.15
C ASP A 392 8.42 8.91 9.19
N ARG A 393 8.89 10.05 9.71
CA ARG A 393 9.00 11.27 8.92
C ARG A 393 10.31 11.32 8.15
N VAL A 394 10.22 11.78 6.91
CA VAL A 394 11.36 12.07 6.04
C VAL A 394 12.27 13.12 6.68
N SER A 395 11.69 14.16 7.30
CA SER A 395 12.45 15.16 8.07
C SER A 395 13.30 14.53 9.18
N ASN A 396 12.77 13.50 9.84
CA ASN A 396 13.46 12.85 10.95
C ASN A 396 14.55 11.90 10.46
N VAL A 397 14.41 11.31 9.27
CA VAL A 397 15.50 10.55 8.63
C VAL A 397 16.71 11.46 8.47
N TYR A 398 16.49 12.66 7.94
CA TYR A 398 17.56 13.63 7.75
C TYR A 398 18.10 14.19 9.08
N ALA A 399 17.23 14.48 10.05
CA ALA A 399 17.68 14.96 11.37
C ALA A 399 18.55 13.93 12.12
N VAL A 400 18.20 12.64 12.06
CA VAL A 400 19.03 11.57 12.62
C VAL A 400 20.36 11.48 11.86
N ALA A 401 20.32 11.51 10.52
CA ALA A 401 21.53 11.41 9.70
C ALA A 401 22.50 12.59 9.94
N GLU A 402 21.98 13.81 10.08
CA GLU A 402 22.75 15.00 10.44
C GLU A 402 23.42 14.81 11.80
N LYS A 403 22.67 14.43 12.85
CA LYS A 403 23.22 14.21 14.19
C LYS A 403 24.30 13.13 14.21
N LEU A 404 24.08 12.01 13.52
CA LEU A 404 25.09 10.95 13.38
C LEU A 404 26.36 11.47 12.70
N TYR A 405 26.23 12.32 11.69
CA TYR A 405 27.38 12.91 11.01
C TYR A 405 28.10 13.94 11.89
N THR A 406 27.37 14.86 12.52
CA THR A 406 27.95 15.93 13.34
C THR A 406 28.59 15.41 14.63
N GLU A 407 27.97 14.43 15.29
CA GLU A 407 28.44 13.93 16.59
C GLU A 407 29.42 12.75 16.47
N LEU A 408 29.29 11.92 15.43
CA LEU A 408 30.10 10.71 15.26
C LEU A 408 30.92 10.66 13.96
N GLY A 409 30.77 11.64 13.06
CA GLY A 409 31.41 11.63 11.74
C GLY A 409 30.85 10.56 10.79
N LEU A 410 29.71 9.95 11.12
CA LEU A 410 29.16 8.81 10.38
C LEU A 410 28.16 9.27 9.31
N LYS A 411 28.47 9.01 8.04
CA LYS A 411 27.49 9.10 6.96
C LYS A 411 26.58 7.87 6.98
N SER A 412 25.28 8.09 6.86
CA SER A 412 24.28 7.02 6.83
C SER A 412 23.64 6.88 5.46
N ALA A 413 23.22 5.67 5.09
CA ALA A 413 22.38 5.47 3.91
C ALA A 413 20.95 5.93 4.25
N CYS A 414 20.54 7.08 3.72
CA CYS A 414 19.23 7.69 3.97
C CYS A 414 18.19 7.13 2.99
N ILE A 415 17.20 6.39 3.47
CA ILE A 415 16.16 5.78 2.65
C ILE A 415 14.81 6.45 2.91
N THR A 416 14.32 7.19 1.92
CA THR A 416 13.05 7.93 1.98
C THR A 416 12.25 7.73 0.69
N SER A 417 10.97 8.09 0.72
CA SER A 417 10.12 8.14 -0.48
C SER A 417 10.53 9.23 -1.47
N TYR A 418 11.45 10.12 -1.10
CA TYR A 418 11.95 11.23 -1.92
C TYR A 418 13.32 10.91 -2.52
N ARG A 419 13.50 9.70 -3.08
CA ARG A 419 14.81 9.20 -3.57
C ARG A 419 15.54 10.13 -4.56
N LYS A 420 14.80 10.98 -5.28
CA LYS A 420 15.35 11.91 -6.29
C LYS A 420 15.78 13.27 -5.72
N LEU A 421 15.49 13.55 -4.46
CA LEU A 421 15.96 14.75 -3.79
C LEU A 421 17.26 14.39 -3.07
N LYS A 422 18.41 14.81 -3.59
CA LYS A 422 19.69 14.85 -2.87
C LYS A 422 19.58 15.95 -1.81
N VAL A 423 19.05 15.55 -0.67
CA VAL A 423 18.72 16.50 0.39
C VAL A 423 19.93 16.95 1.20
N ALA A 424 21.01 16.16 1.29
CA ALA A 424 22.10 16.50 2.20
C ALA A 424 23.43 15.75 2.01
N ASP A 425 24.52 16.46 2.31
CA ASP A 425 25.90 15.94 2.29
C ASP A 425 26.21 14.89 3.37
N TYR A 426 25.38 14.81 4.42
CA TYR A 426 25.49 13.83 5.50
C TYR A 426 24.86 12.47 5.17
N CYS A 427 24.13 12.36 4.05
CA CYS A 427 23.67 11.09 3.52
C CYS A 427 24.75 10.47 2.62
N SER A 428 24.97 9.17 2.76
CA SER A 428 25.89 8.40 1.92
C SER A 428 25.32 8.20 0.52
N GLU A 429 26.17 8.24 -0.51
CA GLU A 429 25.81 7.81 -1.87
C GLU A 429 25.78 6.28 -2.00
N LYS A 430 26.35 5.56 -1.03
CA LYS A 430 26.36 4.09 -1.03
C LYS A 430 24.98 3.53 -0.78
N SER A 431 24.66 2.45 -1.47
CA SER A 431 23.42 1.71 -1.27
C SER A 431 23.36 1.08 0.12
N MET A 432 22.16 0.91 0.67
CA MET A 432 21.91 0.10 1.86
C MET A 432 22.34 -1.38 1.70
N ARG A 433 22.39 -1.88 0.46
CA ARG A 433 22.90 -3.23 0.14
C ARG A 433 24.43 -3.30 0.07
N ASP A 434 25.11 -2.16 0.07
CA ASP A 434 26.57 -2.10 0.08
C ASP A 434 27.11 -2.72 1.39
N PRO A 435 28.07 -3.66 1.31
CA PRO A 435 28.72 -4.25 2.48
C PRO A 435 29.45 -3.24 3.38
N GLU A 436 29.84 -2.08 2.85
CA GLU A 436 30.55 -1.02 3.58
C GLU A 436 29.60 -0.04 4.29
N THR A 437 28.30 -0.08 3.97
CA THR A 437 27.30 0.73 4.66
C THR A 437 27.10 0.20 6.07
N ARG A 438 27.54 0.96 7.09
CA ARG A 438 27.40 0.56 8.50
C ARG A 438 26.11 1.05 9.17
N VAL A 439 25.54 2.15 8.69
CA VAL A 439 24.33 2.74 9.27
C VAL A 439 23.32 3.03 8.17
N VAL A 440 22.09 2.58 8.38
CA VAL A 440 20.95 2.86 7.50
C VAL A 440 19.91 3.61 8.32
N VAL A 441 19.44 4.76 7.81
CA VAL A 441 18.36 5.52 8.43
C VAL A 441 17.25 5.62 7.42
N GLY A 442 16.03 5.27 7.80
CA GLY A 442 14.91 5.46 6.89
C GLY A 442 13.56 5.31 7.50
N ASN A 443 12.56 5.51 6.64
CA ASN A 443 11.17 5.49 7.04
C ASN A 443 10.47 4.17 6.68
N GLU A 444 9.16 4.22 6.47
CA GLU A 444 8.38 3.08 5.99
C GLU A 444 8.95 2.42 4.74
N ALA A 445 9.69 3.17 3.90
CA ALA A 445 10.35 2.62 2.72
C ALA A 445 11.28 1.42 3.05
N ILE A 446 11.90 1.38 4.25
CA ILE A 446 12.71 0.23 4.69
C ILE A 446 11.83 -0.88 5.31
N SER A 447 10.68 -0.51 5.86
CA SER A 447 9.80 -1.45 6.60
C SER A 447 9.10 -2.44 5.65
N TYR A 448 8.79 -1.98 4.43
CA TYR A 448 8.09 -2.77 3.40
C TYR A 448 9.04 -3.40 2.39
N GLY A 449 9.11 -4.74 2.39
CA GLY A 449 9.73 -5.51 1.31
C GLY A 449 11.23 -5.59 1.37
N ILE A 450 11.88 -4.41 1.38
CA ILE A 450 13.31 -4.25 1.19
C ILE A 450 14.13 -5.16 2.10
N ASP A 451 14.80 -6.14 1.51
CA ASP A 451 15.76 -6.98 2.22
C ASP A 451 17.10 -6.25 2.34
N VAL A 452 17.45 -5.89 3.57
CA VAL A 452 18.76 -5.33 3.91
C VAL A 452 19.57 -6.47 4.56
N PRO A 453 20.63 -6.95 3.90
CA PRO A 453 21.47 -8.00 4.47
C PRO A 453 22.13 -7.54 5.76
N GLU A 454 22.25 -8.47 6.73
CA GLU A 454 23.07 -8.32 7.94
C GLU A 454 22.60 -7.22 8.91
N LEU A 455 21.29 -6.95 8.99
CA LEU A 455 20.72 -6.09 10.03
C LEU A 455 20.67 -6.83 11.37
N ASP A 456 21.72 -6.70 12.17
CA ASP A 456 21.84 -7.38 13.47
C ASP A 456 21.52 -6.49 14.68
N ALA A 457 21.25 -5.20 14.47
CA ALA A 457 20.80 -4.29 15.52
C ALA A 457 20.02 -3.10 14.96
N GLY A 458 19.24 -2.43 15.81
CA GLY A 458 18.59 -1.19 15.39
C GLY A 458 17.77 -0.45 16.43
N ILE A 459 17.32 0.74 16.04
CA ILE A 459 16.41 1.58 16.79
C ILE A 459 15.09 1.65 16.02
N ILE A 460 13.98 1.35 16.69
CA ILE A 460 12.66 1.33 16.09
C ILE A 460 11.80 2.42 16.73
N TYR A 461 11.40 3.39 15.93
CA TYR A 461 10.15 4.10 16.15
C TYR A 461 8.98 3.28 15.59
N ALA A 462 7.79 3.37 16.15
CA ALA A 462 6.56 2.90 15.52
C ALA A 462 5.36 3.66 16.09
N ARG A 463 4.35 3.89 15.25
CA ARG A 463 3.09 4.55 15.66
C ARG A 463 1.99 3.57 16.03
N ASP A 464 2.07 2.34 15.53
CA ASP A 464 1.11 1.26 15.75
C ASP A 464 1.83 -0.08 15.93
N ALA A 465 1.11 -1.06 16.48
CA ALA A 465 1.66 -2.40 16.77
C ALA A 465 2.20 -3.08 15.52
N TYR A 466 1.52 -2.87 14.41
CA TYR A 466 1.77 -3.55 13.16
C TYR A 466 3.10 -3.09 12.54
N THR A 467 3.31 -1.78 12.45
CA THR A 467 4.56 -1.16 12.01
C THR A 467 5.71 -1.61 12.91
N PHE A 468 5.48 -1.72 14.23
CA PHE A 468 6.48 -2.18 15.17
C PHE A 468 6.90 -3.63 14.91
N ILE A 469 5.93 -4.54 14.80
CA ILE A 469 6.15 -5.97 14.52
C ILE A 469 6.89 -6.15 13.19
N GLN A 470 6.51 -5.39 12.15
CA GLN A 470 7.17 -5.46 10.85
C GLN A 470 8.64 -5.01 10.90
N ARG A 471 8.92 -3.82 11.46
CA ARG A 471 10.28 -3.28 11.58
C ARG A 471 11.16 -4.24 12.36
N LEU A 472 10.62 -4.79 13.45
CA LEU A 472 11.32 -5.77 14.27
C LEU A 472 11.61 -7.06 13.50
N GLY A 473 10.70 -7.52 12.65
CA GLY A 473 10.88 -8.68 11.77
C GLY A 473 11.89 -8.48 10.62
N ARG A 474 12.45 -7.28 10.46
CA ARG A 474 13.55 -6.99 9.52
C ARG A 474 14.93 -7.12 10.17
N ILE A 475 15.01 -7.11 11.50
CA ILE A 475 16.27 -7.23 12.26
C ILE A 475 16.47 -8.70 12.68
N GLY A 476 17.69 -9.21 12.53
CA GLY A 476 18.09 -10.56 12.91
C GLY A 476 17.57 -11.66 11.98
N ARG A 477 17.46 -11.36 10.68
CA ARG A 477 17.15 -12.35 9.63
C ARG A 477 18.39 -13.16 9.25
N GLY A 478 18.23 -14.47 9.08
CA GLY A 478 19.29 -15.36 8.61
C GLY A 478 19.86 -16.30 9.67
N ALA A 479 20.98 -16.95 9.34
CA ALA A 479 21.57 -18.06 10.08
C ALA A 479 21.86 -17.73 11.57
N GLU A 480 21.81 -18.76 12.41
CA GLU A 480 22.08 -18.66 13.84
C GLU A 480 23.41 -17.94 14.11
N GLY A 481 23.34 -16.80 14.78
CA GLY A 481 24.48 -16.23 15.50
C GLY A 481 24.34 -16.50 17.00
N PRO A 482 25.45 -16.62 17.74
CA PRO A 482 25.44 -17.04 19.15
C PRO A 482 24.74 -16.06 20.08
N GLU A 483 24.68 -14.78 19.71
CA GLU A 483 24.12 -13.72 20.56
C GLU A 483 22.74 -13.23 20.08
N PRO A 484 21.87 -12.76 20.98
CA PRO A 484 20.63 -12.10 20.60
C PRO A 484 20.90 -10.78 19.86
N VAL A 485 20.05 -10.44 18.88
CA VAL A 485 20.09 -9.12 18.24
C VAL A 485 19.54 -8.06 19.19
N GLU A 486 20.17 -6.88 19.24
CA GLU A 486 19.79 -5.80 20.16
C GLU A 486 18.93 -4.77 19.43
N VAL A 487 17.74 -4.49 19.97
CA VAL A 487 16.77 -3.56 19.38
C VAL A 487 16.27 -2.58 20.43
N HIS A 488 16.33 -1.30 20.12
CA HIS A 488 15.88 -0.22 21.00
C HIS A 488 14.54 0.34 20.52
N VAL A 489 13.60 0.58 21.44
CA VAL A 489 12.30 1.20 21.14
C VAL A 489 11.97 2.25 22.21
N PHE A 490 11.31 3.33 21.81
CA PHE A 490 10.85 4.38 22.72
C PHE A 490 9.33 4.30 22.87
N LEU A 491 8.83 4.16 24.09
CA LEU A 491 7.41 3.99 24.39
C LEU A 491 6.96 4.91 25.54
N PRO A 492 5.72 5.42 25.50
CA PRO A 492 5.16 6.13 26.66
C PRO A 492 4.98 5.17 27.85
N LEU A 493 5.07 5.69 29.08
CA LEU A 493 5.04 4.89 30.31
C LEU A 493 3.84 3.92 30.39
N TYR A 494 2.64 4.35 29.97
CA TYR A 494 1.46 3.49 30.01
C TYR A 494 1.55 2.29 29.04
N ALA A 495 2.31 2.41 27.94
CA ALA A 495 2.54 1.30 27.02
C ALA A 495 3.53 0.28 27.63
N VAL A 496 4.50 0.77 28.40
CA VAL A 496 5.44 -0.10 29.14
C VAL A 496 4.75 -0.90 30.22
N ASN A 497 3.70 -0.36 30.87
CA ASN A 497 2.89 -1.12 31.82
C ASN A 497 2.33 -2.42 31.22
N VAL A 498 2.09 -2.46 29.90
CA VAL A 498 1.63 -3.66 29.20
C VAL A 498 2.75 -4.70 29.08
N PHE A 499 3.97 -4.26 28.78
CA PHE A 499 5.14 -5.15 28.69
C PHE A 499 5.64 -5.60 30.07
N GLY A 500 5.50 -4.76 31.09
CA GLY A 500 6.03 -4.96 32.44
C GLY A 500 7.42 -4.32 32.63
N PHE A 501 7.78 -4.08 33.89
CA PHE A 501 9.03 -3.41 34.29
C PHE A 501 10.17 -4.38 34.66
N ALA A 502 9.90 -5.67 34.70
CA ALA A 502 10.90 -6.69 35.01
C ALA A 502 11.43 -7.34 33.73
N GLU A 503 12.72 -7.69 33.73
CA GLU A 503 13.28 -8.53 32.68
C GLU A 503 12.47 -9.83 32.58
N LYS A 504 11.88 -10.05 31.42
CA LYS A 504 11.13 -11.26 31.13
C LYS A 504 11.47 -11.78 29.74
N ARG A 505 11.39 -13.09 29.61
CA ARG A 505 11.48 -13.76 28.33
C ARG A 505 10.09 -14.13 27.85
N VAL A 506 9.76 -13.76 26.62
CA VAL A 506 8.50 -14.07 25.96
C VAL A 506 8.73 -14.82 24.66
N ASP A 507 7.75 -15.60 24.26
CA ASP A 507 7.70 -16.08 22.87
C ASP A 507 7.21 -14.95 21.94
N TYR A 508 7.38 -15.14 20.63
CA TYR A 508 7.02 -14.09 19.68
C TYR A 508 5.50 -13.89 19.54
N ARG A 509 4.66 -14.88 19.85
CA ARG A 509 3.19 -14.71 19.82
C ARG A 509 2.72 -13.86 20.98
N GLU A 510 3.23 -14.15 22.17
CA GLU A 510 3.01 -13.34 23.36
C GLU A 510 3.49 -11.91 23.10
N PHE A 511 4.69 -11.74 22.54
CA PHE A 511 5.20 -10.43 22.13
C PHE A 511 4.23 -9.69 21.18
N CYS A 512 3.74 -10.33 20.12
CA CYS A 512 2.79 -9.70 19.20
C CYS A 512 1.50 -9.28 19.92
N SER A 513 0.96 -10.12 20.81
CA SER A 513 -0.23 -9.79 21.59
C SER A 513 0.00 -8.63 22.56
N LEU A 514 1.19 -8.56 23.17
CA LEU A 514 1.58 -7.43 24.02
C LEU A 514 1.71 -6.15 23.19
N ALA A 515 2.32 -6.22 22.01
CA ALA A 515 2.43 -5.08 21.10
C ALA A 515 1.04 -4.56 20.67
N GLU A 516 0.11 -5.43 20.30
CA GLU A 516 -1.27 -5.06 19.93
C GLU A 516 -2.03 -4.33 21.03
N LYS A 517 -1.74 -4.65 22.30
CA LYS A 517 -2.30 -3.96 23.48
C LYS A 517 -1.55 -2.67 23.82
N ALA A 518 -0.24 -2.65 23.58
CA ALA A 518 0.65 -1.56 23.98
C ALA A 518 0.66 -0.40 23.00
N PHE A 519 0.20 -0.57 21.75
CA PHE A 519 0.13 0.47 20.74
C PHE A 519 -1.33 0.83 20.42
N PRO A 520 -1.60 2.07 19.96
CA PRO A 520 -2.93 2.44 19.52
C PRO A 520 -3.31 1.59 18.30
N GLN A 521 -4.55 1.13 18.28
CA GLN A 521 -5.14 0.55 17.08
C GLN A 521 -5.48 1.69 16.13
N PRO A 522 -5.24 1.55 14.81
CA PRO A 522 -5.75 2.50 13.84
C PRO A 522 -7.26 2.61 14.04
N THR A 523 -7.75 3.74 14.53
CA THR A 523 -9.19 3.96 14.70
C THR A 523 -9.81 3.93 13.31
N GLU A 524 -10.61 2.89 13.04
CA GLU A 524 -11.48 2.78 11.86
C GLU A 524 -12.36 4.05 11.79
N ALA A 525 -11.96 4.95 10.92
CA ALA A 525 -12.59 6.23 10.72
C ALA A 525 -13.94 6.08 10.04
N ARG A 526 -15.00 6.65 10.61
CA ARG A 526 -16.32 6.74 9.96
C ARG A 526 -16.28 7.44 8.58
N ALA A 527 -15.30 8.30 8.34
CA ALA A 527 -15.08 8.96 7.04
C ALA A 527 -14.30 8.09 6.03
N GLY A 528 -13.34 7.27 6.49
CA GLY A 528 -12.63 6.29 5.66
C GLY A 528 -13.60 5.28 5.04
N LEU A 529 -14.57 4.84 5.84
CA LEU A 529 -15.63 3.91 5.41
C LEU A 529 -16.41 4.39 4.17
N LEU A 530 -16.61 5.71 4.00
CA LEU A 530 -17.36 6.24 2.87
C LEU A 530 -16.52 6.16 1.57
N ILE A 531 -15.26 6.58 1.64
CA ILE A 531 -14.35 6.55 0.49
C ILE A 531 -14.04 5.10 0.11
N GLU A 532 -13.79 4.26 1.11
CA GLU A 532 -13.55 2.82 0.94
C GLU A 532 -14.70 2.13 0.20
N THR A 533 -15.94 2.40 0.63
CA THR A 533 -17.12 1.80 0.00
C THR A 533 -17.31 2.31 -1.43
N PHE A 534 -17.05 3.59 -1.71
CA PHE A 534 -17.12 4.13 -3.07
C PHE A 534 -16.08 3.48 -4.00
N ARG A 535 -14.81 3.44 -3.54
CA ARG A 535 -13.68 2.79 -4.23
C ARG A 535 -13.81 1.27 -4.33
N LEU A 536 -14.77 0.67 -3.63
CA LEU A 536 -15.13 -0.73 -3.77
C LEU A 536 -16.25 -0.93 -4.80
N ILE A 537 -17.34 -0.17 -4.67
CA ILE A 537 -18.57 -0.41 -5.43
C ILE A 537 -18.46 0.05 -6.88
N VAL A 538 -17.95 1.26 -7.12
CA VAL A 538 -17.89 1.83 -8.47
C VAL A 538 -17.11 0.95 -9.45
N PRO A 539 -15.96 0.35 -9.08
CA PRO A 539 -15.24 -0.57 -9.97
C PRO A 539 -16.01 -1.84 -10.28
N ILE A 540 -16.70 -2.41 -9.28
CA ILE A 540 -17.53 -3.60 -9.47
C ILE A 540 -18.71 -3.25 -10.37
N ALA A 541 -19.31 -2.08 -10.20
CA ALA A 541 -20.36 -1.56 -11.08
C ALA A 541 -19.85 -1.29 -12.50
N ALA A 542 -18.64 -0.75 -12.66
CA ALA A 542 -18.00 -0.52 -13.96
C ALA A 542 -17.70 -1.85 -14.66
N TYR A 543 -17.23 -2.85 -13.92
CA TYR A 543 -17.02 -4.20 -14.41
C TYR A 543 -18.34 -4.87 -14.85
N ALA A 544 -19.42 -4.67 -14.10
CA ALA A 544 -20.75 -5.13 -14.47
C ALA A 544 -21.30 -4.38 -15.69
N ALA A 545 -21.11 -3.06 -15.78
CA ALA A 545 -21.47 -2.27 -16.97
C ALA A 545 -20.73 -2.76 -18.22
N ASN A 546 -19.44 -3.06 -18.09
CA ASN A 546 -18.63 -3.67 -19.15
C ASN A 546 -19.19 -5.04 -19.58
N ALA A 547 -19.84 -5.79 -18.69
CA ALA A 547 -20.56 -7.02 -19.05
C ALA A 547 -21.80 -6.72 -19.91
N VAL A 548 -22.64 -5.81 -19.44
CA VAL A 548 -23.89 -5.42 -20.09
C VAL A 548 -23.63 -4.93 -21.52
N LEU A 549 -22.61 -4.10 -21.72
CA LEU A 549 -22.23 -3.58 -23.04
C LEU A 549 -21.74 -4.69 -24.00
N ARG A 550 -21.15 -5.76 -23.47
CA ARG A 550 -20.68 -6.90 -24.28
C ARG A 550 -21.80 -7.84 -24.68
N SER A 551 -22.80 -8.04 -23.81
CA SER A 551 -23.93 -8.95 -24.09
C SER A 551 -24.82 -8.50 -25.24
N ILE A 552 -24.77 -7.23 -25.65
CA ILE A 552 -25.56 -6.70 -26.76
C ILE A 552 -25.26 -7.42 -28.09
N ASP A 553 -24.05 -7.97 -28.27
CA ASP A 553 -23.62 -8.55 -29.56
C ASP A 553 -23.48 -10.09 -29.55
N MET A 554 -23.79 -10.80 -28.45
CA MET A 554 -23.47 -12.23 -28.32
C MET A 554 -24.66 -13.13 -27.95
N VAL A 555 -24.91 -14.15 -28.78
CA VAL A 555 -25.92 -15.21 -28.59
C VAL A 555 -25.63 -16.04 -27.32
N LYS A 556 -26.66 -16.16 -26.45
CA LYS A 556 -26.88 -17.07 -25.29
C LYS A 556 -25.80 -17.19 -24.20
N SER A 557 -24.50 -17.20 -24.51
CA SER A 557 -23.41 -17.43 -23.54
C SER A 557 -22.94 -16.17 -22.79
N ALA A 558 -23.17 -14.99 -23.38
CA ALA A 558 -22.93 -13.70 -22.75
C ALA A 558 -24.02 -13.37 -21.72
N ASP A 559 -25.24 -13.84 -21.94
CA ASP A 559 -26.40 -13.63 -21.06
C ASP A 559 -26.15 -14.20 -19.65
N VAL A 560 -25.60 -15.42 -19.57
CA VAL A 560 -25.22 -16.04 -18.27
C VAL A 560 -24.09 -15.28 -17.58
N LYS A 561 -23.10 -14.74 -18.31
CA LYS A 561 -21.98 -14.02 -17.71
C LYS A 561 -22.44 -12.68 -17.12
N THR A 562 -23.22 -11.94 -17.91
CA THR A 562 -23.82 -10.67 -17.49
C THR A 562 -24.74 -10.89 -16.29
N ALA A 563 -25.55 -11.95 -16.29
CA ALA A 563 -26.41 -12.31 -15.16
C ALA A 563 -25.62 -12.56 -13.86
N ILE A 564 -24.53 -13.35 -13.92
CA ILE A 564 -23.66 -13.59 -12.75
C ILE A 564 -23.00 -12.30 -12.26
N GLN A 565 -22.50 -11.47 -13.18
CA GLN A 565 -21.86 -10.20 -12.81
C GLN A 565 -22.83 -9.24 -12.12
N LEU A 566 -24.07 -9.14 -12.60
CA LEU A 566 -25.12 -8.34 -11.99
C LEU A 566 -25.59 -8.92 -10.65
N GLU A 567 -25.67 -10.25 -10.54
CA GLU A 567 -26.00 -10.92 -9.28
C GLU A 567 -24.93 -10.65 -8.21
N VAL A 568 -23.65 -10.75 -8.57
CA VAL A 568 -22.55 -10.45 -7.64
C VAL A 568 -22.55 -8.97 -7.24
N LEU A 569 -22.83 -8.04 -8.16
CA LEU A 569 -22.99 -6.63 -7.81
C LEU A 569 -24.13 -6.44 -6.79
N GLU A 570 -25.27 -7.11 -6.99
CA GLU A 570 -26.40 -7.09 -6.07
C GLU A 570 -26.03 -7.67 -4.69
N ASP A 571 -25.28 -8.78 -4.65
CA ASP A 571 -24.81 -9.37 -3.39
C ASP A 571 -23.85 -8.44 -2.65
N VAL A 572 -22.93 -7.79 -3.37
CA VAL A 572 -22.01 -6.80 -2.79
C VAL A 572 -22.82 -5.65 -2.17
N VAL A 573 -23.82 -5.12 -2.88
CA VAL A 573 -24.72 -4.09 -2.35
C VAL A 573 -25.45 -4.60 -1.09
N ARG A 574 -25.98 -5.82 -1.11
CA ARG A 574 -26.68 -6.44 0.02
C ARG A 574 -25.76 -6.61 1.24
N LEU A 575 -24.52 -7.06 1.02
CA LEU A 575 -23.53 -7.27 2.09
C LEU A 575 -23.05 -5.95 2.72
N LEU A 576 -23.03 -4.87 1.93
CA LEU A 576 -22.71 -3.53 2.41
C LEU A 576 -23.91 -2.86 3.12
N GLY A 577 -25.14 -3.29 2.81
CA GLY A 577 -26.38 -2.85 3.45
C GLY A 577 -26.69 -1.37 3.23
N ASP A 578 -27.35 -0.74 4.21
CA ASP A 578 -27.76 0.68 4.18
C ASP A 578 -26.61 1.66 3.89
N LYS A 579 -25.38 1.25 4.20
CA LYS A 579 -24.18 2.06 3.94
C LYS A 579 -24.02 2.32 2.43
N ALA A 580 -24.23 1.31 1.58
CA ALA A 580 -24.13 1.49 0.13
C ALA A 580 -25.19 2.47 -0.40
N VAL A 581 -26.43 2.36 0.09
CA VAL A 581 -27.56 3.18 -0.35
C VAL A 581 -27.40 4.64 0.08
N LYS A 582 -27.08 4.91 1.36
CA LYS A 582 -26.86 6.27 1.87
C LYS A 582 -25.71 6.97 1.16
N LEU A 583 -24.66 6.22 0.85
CA LEU A 583 -23.45 6.73 0.25
C LEU A 583 -23.66 7.05 -1.23
N VAL A 584 -24.24 6.16 -2.03
CA VAL A 584 -24.48 6.46 -3.44
C VAL A 584 -25.47 7.62 -3.60
N ARG A 585 -26.47 7.75 -2.71
CA ARG A 585 -27.31 8.95 -2.65
C ARG A 585 -26.50 10.20 -2.35
N MET A 586 -25.67 10.21 -1.30
CA MET A 586 -24.80 11.35 -0.97
C MET A 586 -23.87 11.75 -2.13
N TRP A 587 -23.34 10.76 -2.87
CA TRP A 587 -22.39 10.98 -3.96
C TRP A 587 -23.05 11.41 -5.27
N THR A 588 -24.27 10.98 -5.55
CA THR A 588 -25.04 11.53 -6.69
C THR A 588 -25.62 12.91 -6.44
N HIS A 589 -25.65 13.33 -5.17
CA HIS A 589 -25.92 14.70 -4.77
C HIS A 589 -24.62 15.47 -4.44
N ALA A 590 -23.44 14.85 -4.61
CA ALA A 590 -22.16 15.55 -4.47
C ALA A 590 -22.04 16.60 -5.56
N ILE A 591 -21.73 17.83 -5.15
CA ILE A 591 -21.79 19.01 -6.00
C ILE A 591 -20.71 18.88 -7.09
N ASN A 592 -21.14 18.64 -8.34
CA ASN A 592 -20.39 18.85 -9.58
C ASN A 592 -18.89 18.47 -9.54
N LEU A 593 -18.56 17.22 -9.19
CA LEU A 593 -17.24 16.72 -9.53
C LEU A 593 -17.04 16.78 -11.05
N THR A 594 -15.90 17.32 -11.48
CA THR A 594 -15.47 17.23 -12.87
C THR A 594 -15.11 15.78 -13.21
N PRO A 595 -15.05 15.39 -14.49
CA PRO A 595 -14.53 14.07 -14.88
C PRO A 595 -13.20 13.73 -14.19
N GLU A 596 -12.26 14.67 -14.15
CA GLU A 596 -10.99 14.51 -13.45
C GLU A 596 -11.17 14.24 -11.94
N GLY A 597 -12.12 14.93 -11.29
CA GLY A 597 -12.49 14.66 -9.90
C GLY A 597 -13.04 13.24 -9.70
N TYR A 598 -13.92 12.74 -10.58
CA TYR A 598 -14.41 11.36 -10.50
C TYR A 598 -13.28 10.33 -10.65
N TYR A 599 -12.34 10.58 -11.56
CA TYR A 599 -11.15 9.76 -11.72
C TYR A 599 -10.33 9.73 -10.43
N HIS A 600 -10.06 10.88 -9.81
CA HIS A 600 -9.28 10.94 -8.58
C HIS A 600 -10.01 10.30 -7.38
N ALA A 601 -11.33 10.43 -7.29
CA ALA A 601 -12.11 9.85 -6.20
C ALA A 601 -12.09 8.30 -6.23
N THR A 602 -12.02 7.72 -7.43
CA THR A 602 -11.92 6.27 -7.66
C THR A 602 -10.49 5.75 -7.75
N SER A 603 -9.52 6.64 -8.00
CA SER A 603 -8.10 6.31 -8.05
C SER A 603 -7.59 5.84 -6.69
N ILE A 604 -6.64 4.92 -6.73
CA ILE A 604 -5.96 4.39 -5.54
C ILE A 604 -4.78 5.29 -5.12
N ARG A 605 -4.42 6.31 -5.93
CA ARG A 605 -3.38 7.28 -5.59
C ARG A 605 -3.92 8.37 -4.66
N ALA A 606 -3.07 8.90 -3.80
CA ALA A 606 -3.27 10.21 -3.20
C ALA A 606 -3.30 11.27 -4.31
N ALA A 607 -4.47 11.83 -4.65
CA ALA A 607 -4.58 12.73 -5.80
C ALA A 607 -3.91 14.09 -5.56
N ALA A 608 -3.60 14.45 -4.31
CA ALA A 608 -2.94 15.70 -3.93
C ALA A 608 -1.44 15.75 -4.18
N SER A 609 -0.98 15.20 -5.30
CA SER A 609 0.43 15.25 -5.70
C SER A 609 0.78 16.59 -6.35
N VAL A 610 1.81 17.26 -5.85
CA VAL A 610 2.30 18.58 -6.30
C VAL A 610 3.77 18.49 -6.70
N ASN A 611 4.21 19.36 -7.62
CA ASN A 611 5.63 19.48 -7.96
C ASN A 611 6.34 20.28 -6.86
N VAL A 612 7.23 19.61 -6.12
CA VAL A 612 7.96 20.15 -4.98
C VAL A 612 9.40 20.38 -5.38
N CYS A 613 9.92 21.59 -5.16
CA CYS A 613 11.30 21.95 -5.40
C CYS A 613 12.00 22.37 -4.11
N ILE A 614 13.23 21.88 -3.89
CA ILE A 614 14.05 22.32 -2.76
C ILE A 614 14.68 23.67 -3.11
N GLY A 615 14.45 24.68 -2.28
CA GLY A 615 14.95 26.04 -2.53
C GLY A 615 16.47 26.14 -2.63
N SER A 616 17.22 25.35 -1.85
CA SER A 616 18.68 25.39 -1.81
C SER A 616 19.36 24.69 -3.00
N THR A 617 18.77 23.60 -3.52
CA THR A 617 19.38 22.79 -4.60
C THR A 617 18.71 23.01 -5.96
N GLY A 618 17.47 23.52 -5.98
CA GLY A 618 16.65 23.60 -7.18
C GLY A 618 16.12 22.25 -7.67
N GLU A 619 16.44 21.15 -6.99
CA GLU A 619 15.94 19.83 -7.37
C GLU A 619 14.44 19.73 -7.13
N CYS A 620 13.72 19.18 -8.11
CA CYS A 620 12.27 19.06 -8.07
C CYS A 620 11.82 17.61 -8.21
N GLY A 621 10.69 17.29 -7.59
CA GLY A 621 10.03 16.00 -7.68
C GLY A 621 8.54 16.10 -7.37
N LEU A 622 7.78 15.10 -7.81
CA LEU A 622 6.35 15.03 -7.50
C LEU A 622 6.16 14.39 -6.11
N ALA A 623 5.36 15.01 -5.25
CA ALA A 623 5.05 14.48 -3.93
C ALA A 623 3.69 14.95 -3.40
N SER A 624 3.12 14.24 -2.43
CA SER A 624 1.86 14.65 -1.79
C SER A 624 2.01 16.02 -1.09
N LEU A 625 1.02 16.89 -1.25
CA LEU A 625 0.91 18.17 -0.55
C LEU A 625 0.94 17.99 0.97
N ALA A 626 0.12 17.08 1.50
CA ALA A 626 0.03 16.86 2.94
C ALA A 626 1.33 16.23 3.48
N VAL A 627 1.91 15.24 2.79
CA VAL A 627 3.22 14.69 3.17
C VAL A 627 4.30 15.77 3.12
N THR A 628 4.35 16.57 2.07
CA THR A 628 5.34 17.66 1.91
C THR A 628 5.22 18.67 3.04
N GLY A 629 4.02 19.18 3.30
CA GLY A 629 3.75 20.17 4.34
C GLY A 629 3.99 19.70 5.78
N ARG A 630 4.15 18.38 6.00
CA ARG A 630 4.49 17.78 7.31
C ARG A 630 5.97 17.52 7.50
N ASN A 631 6.73 17.52 6.40
CA ASN A 631 8.16 17.15 6.40
C ASN A 631 9.06 18.34 6.05
N PHE A 632 8.55 19.33 5.32
CA PHE A 632 9.36 20.46 4.84
C PHE A 632 8.69 21.79 5.18
N GLN A 633 9.51 22.81 5.41
CA GLN A 633 8.99 24.16 5.53
C GLN A 633 8.65 24.69 4.14
N VAL A 634 7.42 25.13 3.98
CA VAL A 634 6.97 25.64 2.69
C VAL A 634 7.32 27.12 2.58
N LEU A 635 8.18 27.47 1.63
CA LEU A 635 8.64 28.84 1.41
C LEU A 635 7.64 29.63 0.54
N GLY A 636 7.00 28.96 -0.42
CA GLY A 636 6.07 29.61 -1.34
C GLY A 636 5.67 28.72 -2.51
N ILE A 637 4.92 29.32 -3.45
CA ILE A 637 4.63 28.74 -4.76
C ILE A 637 5.25 29.64 -5.81
N GLN A 638 5.97 29.06 -6.75
CA GLN A 638 6.58 29.76 -7.86
C GLN A 638 6.33 28.96 -9.14
N ASN A 639 5.68 29.58 -10.13
CA ASN A 639 5.38 28.96 -11.43
C ASN A 639 4.66 27.60 -11.32
N GLY A 640 3.66 27.50 -10.44
CA GLY A 640 2.92 26.26 -10.18
C GLY A 640 3.72 25.17 -9.44
N ARG A 641 4.87 25.52 -8.84
CA ARG A 641 5.70 24.61 -8.05
C ARG A 641 5.77 25.04 -6.60
N MET A 642 5.68 24.09 -5.69
CA MET A 642 5.81 24.30 -4.26
C MET A 642 7.30 24.33 -3.89
N VAL A 643 7.81 25.49 -3.49
CA VAL A 643 9.20 25.64 -3.06
C VAL A 643 9.28 25.38 -1.56
N VAL A 644 10.17 24.46 -1.18
CA VAL A 644 10.34 24.03 0.21
C VAL A 644 11.78 24.15 0.65
N GLU A 645 11.97 24.34 1.95
CA GLU A 645 13.25 24.21 2.60
C GLU A 645 13.26 22.97 3.48
N VAL A 646 14.40 22.30 3.50
CA VAL A 646 14.68 21.19 4.40
C VAL A 646 14.88 21.78 5.78
N SER A 647 13.76 22.02 6.45
CA SER A 647 13.75 22.56 7.80
C SER A 647 14.38 21.56 8.75
N LYS A 648 15.25 22.04 9.64
CA LYS A 648 15.78 21.27 10.78
C LYS A 648 14.70 20.86 11.79
N ARG A 649 13.48 21.37 11.65
CA ARG A 649 12.35 21.15 12.56
C ARG A 649 11.11 20.63 11.83
N PRO A 650 10.30 19.76 12.45
CA PRO A 650 9.07 19.29 11.85
C PRO A 650 8.10 20.46 11.64
N THR A 651 7.50 20.53 10.46
CA THR A 651 6.46 21.49 10.12
C THR A 651 5.09 20.83 10.07
N ARG A 652 4.03 21.64 10.09
CA ARG A 652 2.66 21.20 9.84
C ARG A 652 1.97 22.23 8.96
N LEU A 653 1.52 21.79 7.79
CA LEU A 653 0.67 22.60 6.93
C LEU A 653 -0.77 22.53 7.45
N VAL A 654 -1.36 23.68 7.73
CA VAL A 654 -2.71 23.81 8.30
C VAL A 654 -3.50 24.88 7.58
N ILE A 655 -4.83 24.78 7.68
CA ILE A 655 -5.75 25.82 7.24
C ILE A 655 -6.18 26.58 8.49
N SER A 656 -5.76 27.84 8.61
CA SER A 656 -6.03 28.68 9.78
C SER A 656 -7.23 29.59 9.57
N VAL A 657 -7.96 29.83 10.66
CA VAL A 657 -9.12 30.74 10.74
C VAL A 657 -8.89 31.68 11.92
N LYS A 658 -8.98 33.00 11.70
CA LYS A 658 -8.80 33.97 12.79
C LYS A 658 -10.04 34.02 13.70
N GLU A 659 -9.80 34.10 15.01
CA GLU A 659 -10.83 34.20 16.05
C GLU A 659 -11.68 35.48 15.95
N THR A 660 -11.13 36.58 15.41
CA THR A 660 -11.82 37.86 15.25
C THR A 660 -12.95 37.85 14.23
N GLU A 661 -13.11 36.76 13.48
CA GLU A 661 -14.11 36.61 12.43
C GLU A 661 -15.24 35.70 12.95
N SER A 662 -16.51 36.09 12.78
CA SER A 662 -17.68 35.48 13.45
C SER A 662 -17.65 33.94 13.46
N LYS A 663 -17.41 33.37 14.66
CA LYS A 663 -17.36 31.92 14.92
C LYS A 663 -18.62 31.19 14.44
N SER A 664 -19.78 31.85 14.43
CA SER A 664 -21.05 31.27 13.99
C SER A 664 -21.17 31.15 12.47
N PHE A 665 -20.76 32.16 11.69
CA PHE A 665 -20.88 32.14 10.23
C PHE A 665 -20.00 31.05 9.59
N LYS A 666 -18.79 30.85 10.12
CA LYS A 666 -17.82 29.91 9.55
C LYS A 666 -18.10 28.46 9.96
N LYS A 667 -18.59 28.24 11.17
CA LYS A 667 -19.07 26.92 11.58
C LYS A 667 -20.25 26.50 10.71
N ASN A 668 -21.15 27.42 10.36
CA ASN A 668 -22.27 27.13 9.46
C ASN A 668 -21.81 26.68 8.06
N ILE A 669 -20.78 27.31 7.46
CA ILE A 669 -20.27 26.88 6.13
C ILE A 669 -19.64 25.49 6.23
N LEU A 670 -18.79 25.25 7.24
CA LEU A 670 -18.17 23.94 7.42
C LEU A 670 -19.22 22.86 7.75
N GLU A 671 -20.27 23.19 8.50
CA GLU A 671 -21.39 22.30 8.83
C GLU A 671 -22.23 21.97 7.59
N VAL A 672 -22.43 22.92 6.67
CA VAL A 672 -23.07 22.65 5.36
C VAL A 672 -22.24 21.69 4.52
N LEU A 673 -20.91 21.80 4.60
CA LEU A 673 -19.97 20.92 3.87
C LEU A 673 -19.63 19.61 4.60
N ASP A 674 -20.04 19.43 5.87
CA ASP A 674 -19.64 18.28 6.70
C ASP A 674 -20.09 16.97 6.05
N GLY A 675 -19.10 16.16 5.65
CA GLY A 675 -19.32 14.87 4.99
C GLY A 675 -19.66 14.96 3.50
N LEU A 676 -19.80 16.16 2.92
CA LEU A 676 -19.94 16.33 1.49
C LEU A 676 -18.59 16.15 0.78
N LEU A 677 -18.66 15.59 -0.42
CA LEU A 677 -17.54 15.53 -1.33
C LEU A 677 -17.65 16.67 -2.35
N VAL A 678 -16.61 17.48 -2.42
CA VAL A 678 -16.56 18.65 -3.32
C VAL A 678 -15.20 18.75 -4.00
N PRO A 679 -15.11 19.35 -5.19
CA PRO A 679 -13.82 19.78 -5.74
C PRO A 679 -13.14 20.76 -4.76
N LEU A 680 -11.82 20.66 -4.62
CA LEU A 680 -11.05 21.59 -3.79
C LEU A 680 -11.31 23.05 -4.18
N ARG A 681 -11.47 23.33 -5.48
CA ARG A 681 -11.85 24.66 -5.97
C ARG A 681 -13.14 25.19 -5.33
N LEU A 682 -14.19 24.37 -5.27
CA LEU A 682 -15.45 24.79 -4.66
C LEU A 682 -15.28 25.06 -3.17
N PHE A 683 -14.51 24.23 -2.45
CA PHE A 683 -14.18 24.52 -1.06
C PHE A 683 -13.48 25.88 -0.93
N VAL A 684 -12.45 26.13 -1.75
CA VAL A 684 -11.68 27.37 -1.74
C VAL A 684 -12.54 28.60 -2.01
N GLU A 685 -13.44 28.51 -3.00
CA GLU A 685 -14.39 29.58 -3.36
C GLU A 685 -15.44 29.82 -2.25
N LEU A 686 -15.90 28.77 -1.56
CA LEU A 686 -16.89 28.90 -0.48
C LEU A 686 -16.31 29.49 0.81
N VAL A 687 -15.04 29.21 1.12
CA VAL A 687 -14.38 29.65 2.35
C VAL A 687 -13.56 30.93 2.19
N GLU A 688 -13.65 31.59 1.03
CA GLU A 688 -13.04 32.86 0.61
C GLU A 688 -12.50 33.77 1.72
N LYS A 689 -11.28 34.33 1.55
CA LYS A 689 -10.56 35.36 2.37
C LYS A 689 -10.48 35.18 3.90
N ASN A 690 -11.26 34.25 4.44
CA ASN A 690 -11.50 33.97 5.85
C ASN A 690 -10.63 32.83 6.38
N PHE A 691 -10.00 32.09 5.45
CA PHE A 691 -9.15 30.94 5.70
C PHE A 691 -7.81 31.20 5.04
N THR A 692 -6.74 30.98 5.77
CA THR A 692 -5.36 31.21 5.31
C THR A 692 -4.56 29.94 5.50
N MET A 693 -3.74 29.57 4.52
CA MET A 693 -2.81 28.47 4.71
C MET A 693 -1.55 28.89 5.42
N VAL A 694 -1.09 28.01 6.29
CA VAL A 694 0.00 28.29 7.21
C VAL A 694 0.88 27.07 7.37
N SER A 695 2.19 27.30 7.41
CA SER A 695 3.16 26.32 7.90
C SER A 695 3.46 26.60 9.37
N LEU A 696 3.03 25.71 10.25
CA LEU A 696 3.35 25.73 11.68
C LEU A 696 4.72 25.11 11.94
N GLY A 697 5.65 25.88 12.53
CA GLY A 697 6.86 25.34 13.14
C GLY A 697 6.55 24.79 14.54
N GLN A 698 7.09 23.62 14.90
CA GLN A 698 6.79 22.98 16.20
C GLN A 698 7.54 23.56 17.43
N ASP A 699 7.98 24.82 17.41
CA ASP A 699 8.62 25.45 18.58
C ASP A 699 7.61 25.88 19.65
N VAL A 700 8.09 25.97 20.89
CA VAL A 700 7.37 26.46 22.07
C VAL A 700 6.81 27.85 21.76
N GLY A 701 5.51 27.93 21.47
CA GLY A 701 4.81 29.16 21.10
C GLY A 701 4.00 29.09 19.80
N GLY A 702 4.12 28.03 18.99
CA GLY A 702 3.19 27.78 17.88
C GLY A 702 3.10 28.90 16.83
N ARG A 703 4.13 29.75 16.73
CA ARG A 703 4.10 30.92 15.85
C ARG A 703 3.93 30.49 14.39
N ILE A 704 2.86 31.00 13.81
CA ILE A 704 2.44 30.82 12.42
C ILE A 704 3.23 31.76 11.52
N THR A 705 3.82 31.21 10.46
CA THR A 705 4.28 32.00 9.32
C THR A 705 3.21 31.90 8.24
N PRO A 706 2.49 33.01 7.93
CA PRO A 706 1.48 33.00 6.87
C PRO A 706 2.13 32.64 5.53
N TRP A 707 1.63 31.60 4.87
CA TRP A 707 2.14 31.12 3.58
C TRP A 707 1.39 31.77 2.40
N GLY A 708 0.13 32.14 2.62
CA GLY A 708 -0.71 32.86 1.66
C GLY A 708 -2.17 32.47 1.75
N TYR A 709 -2.98 33.07 0.88
CA TYR A 709 -4.38 32.73 0.70
C TYR A 709 -4.55 31.31 0.12
N LEU A 710 -5.71 30.71 0.37
CA LEU A 710 -6.03 29.34 -0.02
C LEU A 710 -6.13 29.15 -1.55
N ASP A 711 -6.39 30.22 -2.29
CA ASP A 711 -6.43 30.29 -3.77
C ASP A 711 -5.12 29.85 -4.42
N LYS A 712 -3.98 30.07 -3.76
CA LYS A 712 -2.66 29.60 -4.21
C LYS A 712 -2.59 28.08 -4.38
N LEU A 713 -3.42 27.29 -3.67
CA LEU A 713 -3.50 25.84 -3.93
C LEU A 713 -3.98 25.52 -5.34
N LEU A 714 -4.82 26.38 -5.92
CA LEU A 714 -5.35 26.19 -7.27
C LEU A 714 -4.26 26.41 -8.33
N GLU A 715 -3.23 27.21 -8.04
CA GLU A 715 -2.05 27.37 -8.90
C GLU A 715 -1.21 26.09 -9.02
N LEU A 716 -1.34 25.16 -8.06
CA LEU A 716 -0.70 23.84 -8.11
C LEU A 716 -1.48 22.82 -8.94
N GLY A 717 -2.58 23.23 -9.59
CA GLY A 717 -3.42 22.35 -10.39
C GLY A 717 -4.37 21.47 -9.56
N LEU A 718 -4.51 21.74 -8.26
CA LEU A 718 -5.28 20.89 -7.34
C LEU A 718 -6.78 21.15 -7.35
N GLY A 719 -7.28 22.06 -8.19
CA GLY A 719 -8.67 22.52 -8.12
C GLY A 719 -9.73 21.43 -8.28
N ASN A 720 -9.42 20.39 -9.07
CA ASN A 720 -10.32 19.26 -9.32
C ASN A 720 -10.18 18.12 -8.31
N ILE A 721 -9.33 18.26 -7.30
CA ILE A 721 -9.12 17.22 -6.29
C ILE A 721 -10.39 17.05 -5.46
N PRO A 722 -10.96 15.83 -5.41
CA PRO A 722 -12.08 15.53 -4.55
C PRO A 722 -11.66 15.68 -3.10
N THR A 723 -12.46 16.40 -2.34
CA THR A 723 -12.13 16.78 -0.97
C THR A 723 -13.35 16.58 -0.09
N ILE A 724 -13.14 16.00 1.09
CA ILE A 724 -14.17 15.86 2.13
C ILE A 724 -13.84 16.81 3.28
N VAL A 725 -14.81 17.63 3.65
CA VAL A 725 -14.73 18.48 4.85
C VAL A 725 -15.36 17.74 6.02
N ARG A 726 -14.69 17.74 7.17
CA ARG A 726 -15.26 17.24 8.44
C ARG A 726 -15.17 18.29 9.53
N VAL A 727 -16.24 18.41 10.32
CA VAL A 727 -16.32 19.38 11.44
C VAL A 727 -16.15 18.66 12.76
N ALA A 728 -15.36 19.25 13.66
CA ALA A 728 -15.13 18.70 14.99
C ALA A 728 -16.34 19.00 15.88
N ARG A 729 -16.92 17.96 16.48
CA ARG A 729 -18.10 18.09 17.36
C ARG A 729 -17.72 18.05 18.84
N ASP A 730 -16.61 17.41 19.16
CA ASP A 730 -16.08 17.24 20.50
C ASP A 730 -14.55 17.11 20.49
N ARG A 731 -13.94 17.00 21.67
CA ARG A 731 -12.49 16.86 21.84
C ARG A 731 -11.93 15.56 21.25
N ASP A 732 -12.73 14.52 21.12
CA ASP A 732 -12.26 13.26 20.55
C ASP A 732 -12.15 13.40 19.03
N ASP A 733 -13.07 14.10 18.37
CA ASP A 733 -12.95 14.51 16.97
C ASP A 733 -11.69 15.37 16.74
N GLU A 734 -11.41 16.34 17.62
CA GLU A 734 -10.20 17.18 17.50
C GLU A 734 -8.92 16.34 17.52
N ARG A 735 -8.78 15.47 18.52
CA ARG A 735 -7.62 14.57 18.68
C ARG A 735 -7.49 13.63 17.48
N TYR A 736 -8.62 13.14 17.00
CA TYR A 736 -8.69 12.26 15.85
C TYR A 736 -8.30 12.99 14.55
N PHE A 737 -8.75 14.22 14.33
CA PHE A 737 -8.36 15.02 13.17
C PHE A 737 -6.89 15.39 13.18
N GLU A 738 -6.34 15.74 14.34
CA GLU A 738 -4.90 15.93 14.48
C GLU A 738 -4.13 14.65 14.13
N TYR A 739 -4.64 13.50 14.55
CA TYR A 739 -4.07 12.19 14.23
C TYR A 739 -4.10 11.94 12.71
N ILE A 740 -5.26 12.06 12.06
CA ILE A 740 -5.37 11.85 10.61
C ILE A 740 -4.49 12.83 9.83
N ALA A 741 -4.47 14.10 10.20
CA ALA A 741 -3.55 15.07 9.62
C ALA A 741 -2.08 14.64 9.77
N SER A 742 -1.71 13.94 10.84
CA SER A 742 -0.33 13.44 11.02
C SER A 742 0.01 12.14 10.29
N VAL A 743 -0.96 11.36 9.83
CA VAL A 743 -0.71 10.07 9.15
C VAL A 743 -1.21 10.00 7.70
N GLY A 744 -2.29 10.70 7.36
CA GLY A 744 -2.99 10.58 6.08
C GLY A 744 -2.87 11.82 5.19
N GLU A 745 -3.61 11.80 4.09
CA GLU A 745 -3.71 12.91 3.13
C GLU A 745 -4.75 13.94 3.57
N ALA A 746 -4.46 14.63 4.68
CA ALA A 746 -5.39 15.60 5.25
C ALA A 746 -4.70 16.83 5.84
N LEU A 747 -5.39 17.96 5.75
CA LEU A 747 -4.99 19.24 6.32
C LEU A 747 -5.95 19.60 7.46
N PRO A 748 -5.47 19.83 8.69
CA PRO A 748 -6.34 20.22 9.79
C PRO A 748 -6.76 21.68 9.59
N ILE A 749 -8.01 21.96 9.96
CA ILE A 749 -8.59 23.31 9.98
C ILE A 749 -8.55 23.77 11.44
N VAL A 750 -7.81 24.84 11.71
CA VAL A 750 -7.52 25.31 13.07
C VAL A 750 -8.01 26.74 13.30
N LEU A 751 -8.53 27.00 14.49
CA LEU A 751 -8.82 28.34 14.97
C LEU A 751 -7.56 28.94 15.59
N VAL A 752 -7.24 30.20 15.25
CA VAL A 752 -6.04 30.89 15.73
C VAL A 752 -6.39 32.23 16.35
N ASN A 753 -5.68 32.59 17.42
CA ASN A 753 -5.87 33.88 18.10
C ASN A 753 -5.21 35.03 17.31
N MET A 754 -5.32 36.26 17.83
CA MET A 754 -4.70 37.46 17.23
C MET A 754 -3.16 37.42 17.14
N TYR A 755 -2.51 36.55 17.92
CA TYR A 755 -1.07 36.31 17.89
C TYR A 755 -0.67 35.15 16.95
N ASN A 756 -1.66 34.62 16.21
CA ASN A 756 -1.55 33.43 15.38
C ASN A 756 -1.07 32.19 16.15
N GLU A 757 -1.55 32.01 17.38
CA GLU A 757 -1.38 30.78 18.13
C GLU A 757 -2.63 29.91 17.94
N VAL A 758 -2.43 28.59 17.81
CA VAL A 758 -3.54 27.63 17.64
C VAL A 758 -4.33 27.52 18.95
N ILE A 759 -5.64 27.79 18.86
CA ILE A 759 -6.60 27.66 19.96
C ILE A 759 -7.17 26.23 20.00
N GLU A 760 -7.80 25.80 18.89
CA GLU A 760 -8.47 24.50 18.77
C GLU A 760 -8.51 24.03 17.30
N THR A 761 -8.68 22.72 17.09
CA THR A 761 -8.88 22.14 15.75
C THR A 761 -10.37 22.06 15.46
N ILE A 762 -10.90 22.89 14.56
CA ILE A 762 -12.34 22.97 14.30
C ILE A 762 -12.82 22.05 13.17
N GLY A 763 -11.88 21.48 12.41
CA GLY A 763 -12.22 20.58 11.31
C GLY A 763 -11.03 19.93 10.64
N LEU A 764 -11.32 19.18 9.58
CA LEU A 764 -10.35 18.46 8.76
C LEU A 764 -10.74 18.57 7.30
N LEU A 765 -9.76 18.87 6.45
CA LEU A 765 -9.87 18.80 5.01
C LEU A 765 -9.15 17.54 4.51
N TRP A 766 -9.90 16.52 4.10
CA TRP A 766 -9.34 15.27 3.58
C TRP A 766 -9.25 15.34 2.06
N LEU A 767 -8.02 15.27 1.53
CA LEU A 767 -7.73 15.27 0.10
C LEU A 767 -7.69 13.81 -0.40
N LEU A 768 -8.53 13.47 -1.39
CA LEU A 768 -8.68 12.08 -1.85
C LEU A 768 -7.68 11.69 -2.94
#